data_AF-A0A2M7L0N9-F1
#
_entry.id   AF-A0A2M7L0N9-F1
#
_cell.length_a   1.000
_cell.length_b   1.000
_cell.length_c   1.000
_cell.angle_alpha   90.00
_cell.angle_beta   90.00
_cell.angle_gamma   90.00
#
_symmetry.space_group_name_H-M   'P 1'
#
loop_
_entity.id
_entity.type
_entity.pdbx_description
1 polymer ?
#
loop_
_entity_poly.entity_id
_entity_poly.type
_entity_poly.pdbx_seq_one_letter_code
_entity_poly.pdbx_strand_id
1 'polypeptide(L)'
;MSTPNHSPQLHMLRPNLDDLPELAPPEGYWIRTYRSGDAANWALVLSESFEQEFSVDYFERQMKHDNAFRPERMFFAECAGGVAATASAWYQPRWGKETGYVHFVGTRPSHAGRRLGYWVSLATLHQFVREGRTCAQLQTDDFRLAAIKTYLRLGFRPRLVHENQRERWRAIFGKLGDLDSLERFAAILSGPVGGPLPEFPDEYDLSKLSIRRLWHPARTPKRGPGGGTIDALGDESLYKPSRLGTAGISLAEVKAAADEPFTLWFCGGPQALEAGTTVRFCVRGQRPFGDPPQLQSPGKPAFVELEGPAGVALEPLVLGFQVKDGALREGDVVQLHVGRQGGFRWTELAGRREFKVILDLYPDEPQVRLPEPVVTRILPLEPERLDVLLPGTPRADAALTAHVSARDRFDNRVPLTGAAAVDFDGQNHAVELIDGFGRVSLPAPRAVARARAAHPDVPGEFLSNPCVPSTNPIRSPQSAVHNLYVGDLHCHDFLSEAEGYPDQVYTWARDDKRLDFVSVSVQSHGHHENDKWTLVKHLNERFLDEGRFVTFLGFEWQHSHYGDKVVHYLGGDQPYLPVDDGRYSTPAKLYEALRGSDALVISHHPGYPLDLHVPGTDWSAVETDIDRLAELWSMHGSSEGYDPADRPLRSVDPQNSVLNVLKSGVRVGLVAGSDTHSARPGGSAREPLKYWGGLAAVWAESLTRRSLFEALWARRTYALTGARIVLEFSVNGSPMGAEIPPASEAEIVVEAHAPRDLAKVEILRNGEVLHTTSPGKPECRVELLDRPDASATTFYHCRITQDDGHLAVCSPVWVGQRVCVGDHHRPGPGGGGGASVSLRKPSRFLSSTSNWSGGPSNSSRETLPSPSRSRRRTKPPRPGGPSGGPNAAPLFAGCVATLCGYFERSLFGASDLSLAVPPRTQRT
;
A
#
# COMPACT_ATOMS: atom_id res chain seq x y z
N MET A 1 -34.45 -8.20 -9.12
CA MET A 1 -33.85 -9.52 -8.88
C MET A 1 -32.64 -9.31 -8.01
N SER A 2 -32.65 -9.86 -6.80
CA SER A 2 -31.57 -9.79 -5.83
C SER A 2 -30.27 -10.35 -6.42
N THR A 3 -29.19 -9.59 -6.30
CA THR A 3 -27.82 -10.11 -6.48
C THR A 3 -27.61 -11.31 -5.55
N PRO A 4 -26.94 -12.40 -5.98
CA PRO A 4 -26.64 -13.51 -5.09
C PRO A 4 -25.70 -13.00 -3.99
N ASN A 5 -26.25 -12.94 -2.78
CA ASN A 5 -25.53 -12.63 -1.56
C ASN A 5 -24.53 -13.78 -1.33
N HIS A 6 -23.27 -13.65 -1.79
CA HIS A 6 -22.26 -14.69 -1.59
C HIS A 6 -21.96 -14.81 -0.08
N SER A 7 -22.67 -15.73 0.55
CA SER A 7 -22.47 -16.07 1.95
C SER A 7 -21.09 -16.72 2.12
N PRO A 8 -20.30 -16.37 3.15
CA PRO A 8 -18.95 -16.94 3.33
C PRO A 8 -19.01 -18.45 3.54
N GLN A 9 -17.99 -19.20 3.10
CA GLN A 9 -17.90 -20.65 3.34
C GLN A 9 -17.90 -20.97 4.84
N LEU A 10 -18.32 -22.18 5.21
CA LEU A 10 -18.27 -22.64 6.60
C LEU A 10 -16.83 -22.90 7.02
N HIS A 11 -16.50 -22.56 8.26
CA HIS A 11 -15.19 -22.86 8.85
C HIS A 11 -15.35 -23.95 9.90
N MET A 12 -14.39 -24.87 9.90
CA MET A 12 -14.28 -25.89 10.94
C MET A 12 -12.87 -25.90 11.51
N LEU A 13 -12.76 -26.10 12.83
CA LEU A 13 -11.51 -26.15 13.58
C LEU A 13 -11.41 -27.49 14.31
N ARG A 14 -10.28 -28.15 14.24
CA ARG A 14 -9.89 -29.25 15.11
C ARG A 14 -8.88 -28.70 16.12
N PRO A 15 -9.24 -28.60 17.41
CA PRO A 15 -8.49 -27.81 18.38
C PRO A 15 -7.17 -28.43 18.85
N ASN A 16 -7.00 -29.75 18.71
CA ASN A 16 -5.76 -30.45 19.02
C ASN A 16 -5.55 -31.63 18.04
N LEU A 17 -4.32 -32.13 17.93
CA LEU A 17 -3.94 -33.26 17.09
C LEU A 17 -3.39 -34.46 17.90
N ASP A 18 -3.55 -34.46 19.22
CA ASP A 18 -2.93 -35.44 20.11
C ASP A 18 -3.65 -36.81 20.09
N ASP A 19 -4.93 -36.83 19.73
CA ASP A 19 -5.81 -38.00 19.78
C ASP A 19 -6.14 -38.56 18.37
N LEU A 20 -5.22 -38.46 17.42
CA LEU A 20 -5.45 -38.96 16.05
C LEU A 20 -5.53 -40.50 16.01
N PRO A 21 -6.57 -41.08 15.37
CA PRO A 21 -6.65 -42.51 15.12
C PRO A 21 -5.47 -43.01 14.27
N GLU A 22 -5.13 -44.28 14.41
CA GLU A 22 -4.13 -44.93 13.55
C GLU A 22 -4.56 -44.91 12.08
N LEU A 23 -3.61 -44.67 11.18
CA LEU A 23 -3.86 -44.59 9.75
C LEU A 23 -3.94 -46.01 9.13
N ALA A 24 -5.04 -46.71 9.37
CA ALA A 24 -5.28 -48.06 8.81
C ALA A 24 -5.85 -48.02 7.38
N PRO A 25 -5.30 -48.79 6.42
CA PRO A 25 -5.78 -48.79 5.04
C PRO A 25 -7.14 -49.49 4.87
N PRO A 26 -8.08 -48.90 4.10
CA PRO A 26 -9.26 -49.59 3.61
C PRO A 26 -8.88 -50.78 2.71
N GLU A 27 -9.67 -51.85 2.77
CA GLU A 27 -9.42 -53.06 1.98
C GLU A 27 -9.31 -52.74 0.47
N GLY A 28 -8.20 -53.15 -0.14
CA GLY A 28 -7.91 -52.93 -1.56
C GLY A 28 -7.37 -51.54 -1.93
N TYR A 29 -7.05 -50.70 -0.95
CA TYR A 29 -6.45 -49.38 -1.16
C TYR A 29 -5.11 -49.22 -0.44
N TRP A 30 -4.23 -48.41 -1.00
CA TRP A 30 -3.03 -47.91 -0.34
C TRP A 30 -2.96 -46.38 -0.47
N ILE A 31 -2.23 -45.73 0.42
CA ILE A 31 -2.01 -44.28 0.37
C ILE A 31 -0.58 -44.00 -0.02
N ARG A 32 -0.39 -42.97 -0.83
CA ARG A 32 0.92 -42.47 -1.22
C ARG A 32 0.92 -40.96 -1.34
N THR A 33 2.11 -40.38 -1.31
CA THR A 33 2.29 -38.95 -1.54
C THR A 33 2.43 -38.64 -3.04
N TYR A 34 2.45 -37.35 -3.39
CA TYR A 34 2.53 -36.88 -4.77
C TYR A 34 3.82 -37.34 -5.47
N ARG A 35 3.68 -37.71 -6.74
CA ARG A 35 4.75 -38.07 -7.67
C ARG A 35 4.64 -37.21 -8.93
N SER A 36 5.76 -37.05 -9.64
CA SER A 36 5.74 -36.36 -10.93
C SER A 36 4.71 -36.99 -11.87
N GLY A 37 3.82 -36.17 -12.45
CA GLY A 37 2.71 -36.60 -13.28
C GLY A 37 1.35 -36.71 -12.58
N ASP A 38 1.30 -36.66 -11.24
CA ASP A 38 0.02 -36.75 -10.51
C ASP A 38 -0.88 -35.51 -10.65
N ALA A 39 -0.41 -34.43 -11.28
CA ALA A 39 -1.25 -33.28 -11.61
C ALA A 39 -2.51 -33.69 -12.40
N ALA A 40 -2.38 -34.65 -13.32
CA ALA A 40 -3.50 -35.19 -14.09
C ALA A 40 -4.44 -36.03 -13.22
N ASN A 41 -3.90 -36.84 -12.31
CA ASN A 41 -4.69 -37.64 -11.37
C ASN A 41 -5.45 -36.76 -10.37
N TRP A 42 -4.81 -35.70 -9.87
CA TRP A 42 -5.45 -34.72 -8.99
C TRP A 42 -6.59 -33.99 -9.70
N ALA A 43 -6.34 -33.51 -10.93
CA ALA A 43 -7.33 -32.82 -11.74
C ALA A 43 -8.54 -33.74 -12.03
N LEU A 44 -8.29 -35.00 -12.36
CA LEU A 44 -9.34 -36.01 -12.56
C LEU A 44 -10.19 -36.21 -11.30
N VAL A 45 -9.55 -36.45 -10.14
CA VAL A 45 -10.27 -36.70 -8.88
C VAL A 45 -11.11 -35.50 -8.47
N LEU A 46 -10.57 -34.29 -8.54
CA LEU A 46 -11.33 -33.09 -8.17
C LEU A 46 -12.45 -32.80 -9.16
N SER A 47 -12.22 -33.05 -10.45
CA SER A 47 -13.27 -32.82 -11.45
C SER A 47 -14.48 -33.71 -11.23
N GLU A 48 -14.24 -35.00 -10.98
CA GLU A 48 -15.31 -35.94 -10.65
C GLU A 48 -15.93 -35.67 -9.27
N SER A 49 -15.14 -35.21 -8.29
CA SER A 49 -15.62 -34.99 -6.92
C SER A 49 -16.45 -33.71 -6.77
N PHE A 50 -16.25 -32.71 -7.64
CA PHE A 50 -16.92 -31.41 -7.57
C PHE A 50 -17.86 -31.13 -8.74
N GLU A 51 -17.96 -32.05 -9.71
CA GLU A 51 -18.74 -31.85 -10.94
C GLU A 51 -18.36 -30.54 -11.67
N GLN A 52 -17.08 -30.20 -11.64
CA GLN A 52 -16.49 -28.99 -12.22
C GLN A 52 -15.20 -29.35 -12.95
N GLU A 53 -14.84 -28.66 -14.04
CA GLU A 53 -13.58 -28.94 -14.74
C GLU A 53 -12.35 -28.38 -13.98
N PHE A 54 -11.48 -29.28 -13.52
CA PHE A 54 -10.13 -28.96 -13.03
C PHE A 54 -9.11 -29.45 -14.07
N SER A 55 -8.11 -28.61 -14.36
CA SER A 55 -7.06 -28.93 -15.33
C SER A 55 -5.69 -29.08 -14.68
N VAL A 56 -4.75 -29.70 -15.42
CA VAL A 56 -3.33 -29.74 -15.03
C VAL A 56 -2.78 -28.32 -14.86
N ASP A 57 -3.15 -27.38 -15.74
CA ASP A 57 -2.74 -25.97 -15.63
C ASP A 57 -3.31 -25.28 -14.40
N TYR A 58 -4.50 -25.68 -13.95
CA TYR A 58 -5.07 -25.21 -12.68
C TYR A 58 -4.25 -25.74 -11.50
N PHE A 59 -3.92 -27.04 -11.50
CA PHE A 59 -3.06 -27.63 -10.48
C PHE A 59 -1.69 -26.94 -10.42
N GLU A 60 -1.04 -26.73 -11.57
CA GLU A 60 0.26 -26.08 -11.63
C GLU A 60 0.16 -24.67 -11.01
N ARG A 61 -0.79 -23.84 -11.43
CA ARG A 61 -0.92 -22.46 -10.93
C ARG A 61 -1.36 -22.34 -9.48
N GLN A 62 -2.29 -23.18 -9.03
CA GLN A 62 -2.97 -23.02 -7.74
C GLN A 62 -2.40 -23.90 -6.63
N MET A 63 -1.86 -25.07 -6.98
CA MET A 63 -1.27 -25.99 -6.02
C MET A 63 0.25 -25.93 -6.09
N LYS A 64 0.86 -26.26 -7.24
CA LYS A 64 2.31 -26.50 -7.31
C LYS A 64 3.17 -25.23 -7.12
N HIS A 65 2.68 -24.07 -7.56
CA HIS A 65 3.37 -22.78 -7.37
C HIS A 65 3.06 -22.12 -6.02
N ASP A 66 2.22 -22.73 -5.17
CA ASP A 66 2.02 -22.26 -3.80
C ASP A 66 3.24 -22.63 -2.93
N ASN A 67 3.70 -21.69 -2.10
CA ASN A 67 4.83 -21.89 -1.19
C ASN A 67 4.65 -23.09 -0.23
N ALA A 68 3.40 -23.44 0.08
CA ALA A 68 3.06 -24.57 0.93
C ALA A 68 3.15 -25.93 0.21
N PHE A 69 3.27 -25.96 -1.12
CA PHE A 69 3.39 -27.22 -1.85
C PHE A 69 4.65 -27.97 -1.48
N ARG A 70 4.48 -29.21 -1.01
CA ARG A 70 5.53 -30.22 -0.89
C ARG A 70 4.95 -31.55 -1.35
N PRO A 71 5.69 -32.39 -2.09
CA PRO A 71 5.18 -33.68 -2.54
C PRO A 71 4.59 -34.53 -1.39
N GLU A 72 5.25 -34.52 -0.24
CA GLU A 72 4.86 -35.21 0.98
C GLU A 72 3.58 -34.68 1.65
N ARG A 73 3.11 -33.48 1.28
CA ARG A 73 1.88 -32.88 1.80
C ARG A 73 0.64 -33.27 1.01
N MET A 74 0.81 -33.88 -0.16
CA MET A 74 -0.30 -34.24 -1.05
C MET A 74 -0.50 -35.74 -1.02
N PHE A 75 -1.62 -36.19 -0.50
CA PHE A 75 -1.95 -37.59 -0.32
C PHE A 75 -2.95 -38.07 -1.35
N PHE A 76 -2.66 -39.23 -1.94
CA PHE A 76 -3.51 -39.93 -2.89
C PHE A 76 -3.85 -41.32 -2.35
N ALA A 77 -5.14 -41.64 -2.28
CA ALA A 77 -5.59 -43.01 -2.09
C ALA A 77 -5.69 -43.69 -3.46
N GLU A 78 -5.00 -44.80 -3.63
CA GLU A 78 -4.85 -45.51 -4.90
C GLU A 78 -5.31 -46.96 -4.74
N CYS A 79 -5.85 -47.51 -5.83
CA CYS A 79 -6.22 -48.91 -5.95
C CYS A 79 -5.75 -49.44 -7.31
N ALA A 80 -5.97 -50.73 -7.61
CA ALA A 80 -5.60 -51.32 -8.91
C ALA A 80 -6.18 -50.57 -10.12
N GLY A 81 -7.31 -49.86 -9.96
CA GLY A 81 -7.95 -49.04 -10.99
C GLY A 81 -7.49 -47.58 -11.06
N GLY A 82 -6.42 -47.19 -10.33
CA GLY A 82 -5.87 -45.85 -10.29
C GLY A 82 -6.23 -45.06 -9.02
N VAL A 83 -6.05 -43.75 -9.08
CA VAL A 83 -6.27 -42.83 -7.95
C VAL A 83 -7.77 -42.64 -7.71
N ALA A 84 -8.19 -42.83 -6.46
CA ALA A 84 -9.59 -42.80 -6.03
C ALA A 84 -9.94 -41.58 -5.16
N ALA A 85 -8.98 -41.04 -4.40
CA ALA A 85 -9.19 -39.85 -3.57
C ALA A 85 -7.89 -39.05 -3.39
N THR A 86 -8.02 -37.77 -3.07
CA THR A 86 -6.89 -36.87 -2.77
C THR A 86 -7.21 -35.97 -1.58
N ALA A 87 -6.22 -35.66 -0.76
CA ALA A 87 -6.26 -34.59 0.23
C ALA A 87 -4.87 -33.95 0.36
N SER A 88 -4.79 -32.67 0.72
CA SER A 88 -3.48 -32.07 1.02
C SER A 88 -3.42 -31.39 2.38
N ALA A 89 -2.25 -31.53 3.00
CA ALA A 89 -1.84 -30.91 4.23
C ALA A 89 -1.20 -29.56 3.90
N TRP A 90 -1.99 -28.49 3.84
CA TRP A 90 -1.50 -27.18 3.45
C TRP A 90 -1.08 -26.33 4.65
N TYR A 91 -0.35 -25.26 4.35
CA TYR A 91 -0.05 -24.20 5.29
C TYR A 91 -0.56 -22.88 4.74
N GLN A 92 -1.35 -22.15 5.53
CA GLN A 92 -1.74 -20.79 5.18
C GLN A 92 -1.41 -19.87 6.35
N PRO A 93 -0.56 -18.84 6.14
CA PRO A 93 -0.13 -17.90 7.17
C PRO A 93 -1.25 -17.33 8.04
N ARG A 94 -2.41 -17.04 7.43
CA ARG A 94 -3.59 -16.49 8.10
C ARG A 94 -4.15 -17.34 9.24
N TRP A 95 -3.76 -18.61 9.35
CA TRP A 95 -4.23 -19.54 10.37
C TRP A 95 -3.24 -19.75 11.52
N GLY A 96 -2.05 -19.14 11.46
CA GLY A 96 -1.01 -19.27 12.48
C GLY A 96 -0.07 -20.47 12.24
N LYS A 97 1.15 -20.36 12.77
CA LYS A 97 2.21 -21.37 12.60
C LYS A 97 1.88 -22.72 13.25
N GLU A 98 0.93 -22.77 14.16
CA GLU A 98 0.56 -24.00 14.85
C GLU A 98 -0.61 -24.74 14.18
N THR A 99 -1.20 -24.15 13.15
CA THR A 99 -2.44 -24.64 12.54
C THR A 99 -2.19 -25.18 11.13
N GLY A 100 -2.52 -26.45 10.91
CA GLY A 100 -2.59 -27.04 9.56
C GLY A 100 -3.87 -26.64 8.81
N TYR A 101 -3.81 -26.49 7.49
CA TYR A 101 -4.98 -26.22 6.65
C TYR A 101 -5.29 -27.39 5.71
N VAL A 102 -6.40 -28.10 5.92
CA VAL A 102 -6.78 -29.26 5.09
C VAL A 102 -7.35 -28.77 3.75
N HIS A 103 -6.66 -29.06 2.64
CA HIS A 103 -7.03 -28.53 1.32
C HIS A 103 -6.33 -29.23 0.14
N PHE A 104 -6.90 -29.38 -1.04
CA PHE A 104 -8.29 -29.73 -1.32
C PHE A 104 -8.53 -31.20 -0.97
N VAL A 105 -9.75 -31.55 -0.55
CA VAL A 105 -10.18 -32.94 -0.34
C VAL A 105 -11.18 -33.33 -1.41
N GLY A 106 -10.93 -34.43 -2.11
CA GLY A 106 -11.84 -34.97 -3.14
C GLY A 106 -11.84 -36.49 -3.15
N THR A 107 -12.98 -37.08 -3.51
CA THR A 107 -13.13 -38.54 -3.68
C THR A 107 -13.99 -38.80 -4.89
N ARG A 108 -13.54 -39.68 -5.78
CA ARG A 108 -14.29 -40.04 -6.99
C ARG A 108 -15.59 -40.77 -6.62
N PRO A 109 -16.74 -40.40 -7.20
CA PRO A 109 -18.04 -41.01 -6.88
C PRO A 109 -18.08 -42.53 -7.07
N SER A 110 -17.34 -43.07 -8.05
CA SER A 110 -17.21 -44.52 -8.30
C SER A 110 -16.61 -45.31 -7.13
N HIS A 111 -15.96 -44.64 -6.18
CA HIS A 111 -15.37 -45.21 -4.98
C HIS A 111 -16.04 -44.73 -3.69
N ALA A 112 -17.25 -44.16 -3.78
CA ALA A 112 -18.03 -43.71 -2.63
C ALA A 112 -18.36 -44.85 -1.65
N GLY A 113 -18.71 -44.50 -0.40
CA GLY A 113 -19.07 -45.46 0.65
C GLY A 113 -17.89 -46.15 1.36
N ARG A 114 -16.67 -46.02 0.83
CA ARG A 114 -15.46 -46.69 1.36
C ARG A 114 -14.64 -45.86 2.36
N ARG A 115 -15.18 -44.73 2.82
CA ARG A 115 -14.53 -43.78 3.75
C ARG A 115 -13.16 -43.25 3.26
N LEU A 116 -12.92 -43.20 1.95
CA LEU A 116 -11.65 -42.72 1.39
C LEU A 116 -11.35 -41.26 1.75
N GLY A 117 -12.35 -40.37 1.68
CA GLY A 117 -12.20 -38.97 2.10
C GLY A 117 -11.77 -38.83 3.57
N TYR A 118 -12.33 -39.65 4.46
CA TYR A 118 -11.90 -39.71 5.86
C TYR A 118 -10.43 -40.13 5.96
N TRP A 119 -10.04 -41.16 5.20
CA TRP A 119 -8.70 -41.71 5.26
C TRP A 119 -7.63 -40.75 4.73
N VAL A 120 -7.86 -40.11 3.58
CA VAL A 120 -6.92 -39.11 3.05
C VAL A 120 -6.87 -37.86 3.93
N SER A 121 -7.99 -37.41 4.50
CA SER A 121 -7.98 -36.31 5.47
C SER A 121 -7.25 -36.70 6.77
N LEU A 122 -7.42 -37.91 7.28
CA LEU A 122 -6.66 -38.39 8.44
C LEU A 122 -5.15 -38.39 8.15
N ALA A 123 -4.74 -38.79 6.95
CA ALA A 123 -3.34 -38.71 6.53
C ALA A 123 -2.80 -37.26 6.54
N THR A 124 -3.62 -36.28 6.13
CA THR A 124 -3.22 -34.86 6.25
C THR A 124 -3.03 -34.42 7.70
N LEU A 125 -3.86 -34.91 8.64
CA LEU A 125 -3.71 -34.61 10.06
C LEU A 125 -2.44 -35.23 10.64
N HIS A 126 -2.11 -36.46 10.29
CA HIS A 126 -0.83 -37.09 10.65
C HIS A 126 0.37 -36.34 10.08
N GLN A 127 0.25 -35.80 8.88
CA GLN A 127 1.29 -34.94 8.30
C GLN A 127 1.47 -33.64 9.09
N PHE A 128 0.38 -33.03 9.57
CA PHE A 128 0.46 -31.85 10.44
C PHE A 128 1.19 -32.16 11.76
N VAL A 129 0.95 -33.32 12.37
CA VAL A 129 1.70 -33.77 13.55
C VAL A 129 3.19 -33.91 13.26
N ARG A 130 3.56 -34.53 12.13
CA ARG A 130 4.98 -34.65 11.71
C ARG A 130 5.64 -33.30 11.48
N GLU A 131 4.87 -32.29 11.08
CA GLU A 131 5.32 -30.92 10.85
C GLU A 131 5.24 -30.03 12.10
N GLY A 132 4.96 -30.62 13.28
CA GLY A 132 4.93 -29.91 14.56
C GLY A 132 3.74 -28.96 14.72
N ARG A 133 2.64 -29.16 13.99
CA ARG A 133 1.40 -28.40 14.18
C ARG A 133 0.61 -29.00 15.35
N THR A 134 -0.11 -28.15 16.08
CA THR A 134 -0.89 -28.56 17.26
C THR A 134 -2.38 -28.63 16.96
N CYS A 135 -2.87 -27.92 15.95
CA CYS A 135 -4.28 -27.90 15.56
C CYS A 135 -4.46 -27.88 14.03
N ALA A 136 -5.70 -28.03 13.55
CA ALA A 136 -6.00 -28.00 12.12
C ALA A 136 -7.32 -27.32 11.81
N GLN A 137 -7.46 -26.74 10.62
CA GLN A 137 -8.71 -26.13 10.18
C GLN A 137 -8.98 -26.33 8.69
N LEU A 138 -10.21 -26.05 8.27
CA LEU A 138 -10.65 -26.14 6.89
C LEU A 138 -11.84 -25.23 6.59
N GLN A 139 -12.07 -24.99 5.30
CA GLN A 139 -13.27 -24.35 4.76
C GLN A 139 -14.08 -25.35 3.92
N THR A 140 -15.40 -25.27 3.98
CA THR A 140 -16.30 -26.13 3.19
C THR A 140 -17.66 -25.45 2.95
N ASP A 141 -18.39 -25.90 1.94
CA ASP A 141 -19.75 -25.43 1.62
C ASP A 141 -20.84 -26.30 2.24
N ASP A 142 -22.00 -25.69 2.53
CA ASP A 142 -23.15 -26.29 3.24
C ASP A 142 -23.70 -27.55 2.55
N PHE A 143 -23.68 -27.56 1.22
CA PHE A 143 -24.21 -28.66 0.42
C PHE A 143 -23.32 -29.90 0.47
N ARG A 144 -22.07 -29.80 0.96
CA ARG A 144 -21.11 -30.91 1.04
C ARG A 144 -21.30 -31.75 2.30
N LEU A 145 -22.53 -32.21 2.56
CA LEU A 145 -22.91 -32.93 3.78
C LEU A 145 -22.01 -34.16 4.07
N ALA A 146 -21.60 -34.90 3.04
CA ALA A 146 -20.70 -36.05 3.20
C ALA A 146 -19.29 -35.66 3.69
N ALA A 147 -18.77 -34.52 3.23
CA ALA A 147 -17.48 -33.98 3.69
C ALA A 147 -17.59 -33.44 5.12
N ILE A 148 -18.66 -32.68 5.43
CA ILE A 148 -18.92 -32.18 6.79
C ILE A 148 -19.02 -33.34 7.79
N LYS A 149 -19.76 -34.40 7.45
CA LYS A 149 -19.86 -35.62 8.27
C LYS A 149 -18.49 -36.29 8.50
N THR A 150 -17.61 -36.24 7.49
CA THR A 150 -16.24 -36.73 7.60
C THR A 150 -15.41 -35.89 8.57
N TYR A 151 -15.48 -34.56 8.45
CA TYR A 151 -14.74 -33.64 9.31
C TYR A 151 -15.20 -33.71 10.77
N LEU A 152 -16.51 -33.80 11.02
CA LEU A 152 -17.06 -33.99 12.37
C LEU A 152 -16.53 -35.29 13.02
N ARG A 153 -16.43 -36.39 12.25
CA ARG A 153 -15.85 -37.66 12.71
C ARG A 153 -14.35 -37.59 12.95
N LEU A 154 -13.65 -36.72 12.24
CA LEU A 154 -12.24 -36.39 12.50
C LEU A 154 -12.10 -35.36 13.63
N GLY A 155 -13.18 -35.07 14.38
CA GLY A 155 -13.18 -34.19 15.54
C GLY A 155 -12.97 -32.71 15.21
N PHE A 156 -13.26 -32.29 13.98
CA PHE A 156 -13.45 -30.87 13.69
C PHE A 156 -14.79 -30.41 14.29
N ARG A 157 -14.83 -29.18 14.80
CA ARG A 157 -16.03 -28.50 15.31
C ARG A 157 -16.34 -27.23 14.50
N PRO A 158 -17.59 -26.77 14.47
CA PRO A 158 -17.95 -25.48 13.87
C PRO A 158 -17.09 -24.33 14.41
N ARG A 159 -16.73 -23.38 13.54
CA ARG A 159 -16.16 -22.08 13.93
C ARG A 159 -16.96 -21.00 13.23
N LEU A 160 -17.69 -20.18 14.00
CA LEU A 160 -18.47 -19.09 13.44
C LEU A 160 -17.57 -17.92 13.04
N VAL A 161 -17.54 -17.62 11.74
CA VAL A 161 -16.85 -16.45 11.16
C VAL A 161 -17.82 -15.41 10.59
N HIS A 162 -19.11 -15.73 10.57
CA HIS A 162 -20.16 -14.82 10.15
C HIS A 162 -21.50 -15.20 10.81
N GLU A 163 -22.34 -14.21 11.13
CA GLU A 163 -23.61 -14.41 11.86
C GLU A 163 -24.59 -15.35 11.14
N ASN A 164 -24.65 -15.29 9.80
CA ASN A 164 -25.49 -16.20 9.00
C ASN A 164 -25.14 -17.69 9.17
N GLN A 165 -23.98 -18.04 9.73
CA GLN A 165 -23.55 -19.42 9.89
C GLN A 165 -24.27 -20.14 11.03
N ARG A 166 -24.92 -19.42 11.96
CA ARG A 166 -25.69 -20.04 13.05
C ARG A 166 -26.81 -20.91 12.51
N GLU A 167 -27.68 -20.31 11.69
CA GLU A 167 -28.80 -21.02 11.08
C GLU A 167 -28.34 -22.07 10.06
N ARG A 168 -27.26 -21.79 9.32
CA ARG A 168 -26.69 -22.76 8.38
C ARG A 168 -26.20 -24.02 9.09
N TRP A 169 -25.47 -23.89 10.20
CA TRP A 169 -25.04 -25.04 11.00
C TRP A 169 -26.23 -25.80 11.60
N ARG A 170 -27.26 -25.11 12.10
CA ARG A 170 -28.51 -25.75 12.58
C ARG A 170 -29.17 -26.56 11.46
N ALA A 171 -29.30 -25.98 10.27
CA ALA A 171 -29.86 -26.66 9.11
C ALA A 171 -29.02 -27.87 8.66
N ILE A 172 -27.69 -27.77 8.74
CA ILE A 172 -26.78 -28.87 8.42
C ILE A 172 -26.92 -30.03 9.40
N PHE A 173 -26.93 -29.77 10.72
CA PHE A 173 -27.14 -30.82 11.72
C PHE A 173 -28.51 -31.49 11.56
N GLY A 174 -29.55 -30.72 11.24
CA GLY A 174 -30.87 -31.24 10.88
C GLY A 174 -30.82 -32.16 9.64
N LYS A 175 -30.17 -31.74 8.56
CA LYS A 175 -30.00 -32.54 7.33
C LYS A 175 -29.16 -33.80 7.54
N LEU A 176 -28.20 -33.78 8.47
CA LEU A 176 -27.38 -34.92 8.82
C LEU A 176 -28.09 -35.92 9.76
N GLY A 177 -29.21 -35.52 10.37
CA GLY A 177 -29.88 -36.29 11.42
C GLY A 177 -29.04 -36.39 12.70
N ASP A 178 -28.16 -35.43 12.96
CA ASP A 178 -27.15 -35.45 14.03
C ASP A 178 -27.54 -34.45 15.14
N LEU A 179 -28.60 -34.81 15.88
CA LEU A 179 -29.12 -33.99 16.97
C LEU A 179 -28.14 -33.89 18.15
N ASP A 180 -27.34 -34.93 18.37
CA ASP A 180 -26.30 -34.95 19.39
C ASP A 180 -25.24 -33.88 19.13
N SER A 181 -24.82 -33.69 17.87
CA SER A 181 -23.88 -32.62 17.51
C SER A 181 -24.50 -31.23 17.64
N LEU A 182 -25.81 -31.08 17.39
CA LEU A 182 -26.52 -29.82 17.59
C LEU A 182 -26.50 -29.40 19.06
N GLU A 183 -26.75 -30.34 19.97
CA GLU A 183 -26.66 -30.11 21.41
C GLU A 183 -25.20 -29.86 21.85
N ARG A 184 -24.27 -30.72 21.41
CA ARG A 184 -22.84 -30.63 21.73
C ARG A 184 -22.22 -29.28 21.36
N PHE A 185 -22.65 -28.68 20.24
CA PHE A 185 -22.11 -27.41 19.76
C PHE A 185 -23.05 -26.23 19.99
N ALA A 186 -24.13 -26.38 20.76
CA ALA A 186 -25.09 -25.30 21.04
C ALA A 186 -24.41 -24.04 21.61
N ALA A 187 -23.42 -24.21 22.49
CA ALA A 187 -22.64 -23.10 23.03
C ALA A 187 -21.83 -22.35 21.96
N ILE A 188 -21.27 -23.05 20.97
CA ILE A 188 -20.57 -22.42 19.84
C ILE A 188 -21.57 -21.68 18.96
N LEU A 189 -22.72 -22.30 18.68
CA LEU A 189 -23.76 -21.73 17.82
C LEU A 189 -24.47 -20.52 18.44
N SER A 190 -24.39 -20.35 19.76
CA SER A 190 -24.94 -19.20 20.51
C SER A 190 -23.87 -18.23 20.99
N GLY A 191 -22.57 -18.57 20.87
CA GLY A 191 -21.43 -17.73 21.27
C GLY A 191 -21.10 -16.63 20.26
N PRO A 192 -20.14 -15.73 20.55
CA PRO A 192 -19.77 -14.65 19.64
C PRO A 192 -19.22 -15.17 18.31
N VAL A 193 -19.54 -14.47 17.21
CA VAL A 193 -18.84 -14.67 15.93
C VAL A 193 -17.43 -14.12 16.07
N GLY A 194 -16.42 -14.91 15.72
CA GLY A 194 -15.02 -14.49 15.82
C GLY A 194 -14.50 -14.48 17.26
N GLY A 195 -14.25 -15.67 17.84
CA GLY A 195 -13.28 -15.77 18.93
C GLY A 195 -11.89 -15.31 18.45
N PRO A 196 -11.01 -14.82 19.36
CA PRO A 196 -9.73 -14.24 18.98
C PRO A 196 -9.01 -15.17 18.00
N LEU A 197 -8.61 -14.60 16.86
CA LEU A 197 -7.51 -15.22 16.12
C LEU A 197 -6.36 -15.34 17.13
N PRO A 198 -5.63 -16.47 17.19
CA PRO A 198 -4.39 -16.47 17.94
C PRO A 198 -3.63 -15.21 17.52
N GLU A 199 -3.25 -14.41 18.52
CA GLU A 199 -2.40 -13.24 18.33
C GLU A 199 -1.32 -13.64 17.34
N PHE A 200 -1.18 -12.86 16.28
CA PHE A 200 -0.05 -13.03 15.39
C PHE A 200 1.19 -12.96 16.28
N PRO A 201 2.04 -14.00 16.36
CA PRO A 201 3.36 -13.73 16.87
C PRO A 201 3.94 -12.65 15.94
N ASP A 202 4.40 -11.55 16.53
CA ASP A 202 5.06 -10.38 15.92
C ASP A 202 6.30 -10.73 15.06
N GLU A 203 6.49 -12.01 14.74
CA GLU A 203 7.59 -12.55 13.98
C GLU A 203 7.05 -13.36 12.80
N TYR A 204 6.49 -12.66 11.82
CA TYR A 204 6.75 -13.09 10.44
C TYR A 204 8.12 -12.57 10.05
N ASP A 205 9.09 -13.44 10.25
CA ASP A 205 10.41 -13.33 9.66
C ASP A 205 10.27 -13.13 8.13
N LEU A 206 10.41 -11.88 7.69
CA LEU A 206 10.38 -11.48 6.29
C LEU A 206 11.47 -12.18 5.47
N SER A 207 12.49 -12.80 6.11
CA SER A 207 13.46 -13.64 5.42
C SER A 207 12.82 -14.87 4.75
N LYS A 208 11.63 -15.31 5.20
CA LYS A 208 10.90 -16.47 4.65
C LYS A 208 9.98 -16.13 3.48
N LEU A 209 9.72 -14.84 3.24
CA LEU A 209 9.07 -14.35 2.01
C LEU A 209 10.10 -14.05 0.91
N SER A 210 11.38 -14.38 1.12
CA SER A 210 12.31 -14.50 0.00
C SER A 210 11.74 -15.51 -1.00
N ILE A 211 11.31 -15.02 -2.16
CA ILE A 211 11.16 -15.84 -3.34
C ILE A 211 12.55 -16.40 -3.59
N ARG A 212 12.87 -17.58 -3.05
CA ARG A 212 14.17 -18.23 -3.23
C ARG A 212 14.39 -18.40 -4.74
N ARG A 213 15.12 -17.48 -5.34
CA ARG A 213 15.53 -17.64 -6.73
C ARG A 213 16.71 -18.59 -6.72
N LEU A 214 16.56 -19.71 -7.42
CA LEU A 214 17.72 -20.44 -7.92
C LEU A 214 18.52 -19.45 -8.77
N TRP A 215 19.76 -19.17 -8.38
CA TRP A 215 20.68 -18.39 -9.21
C TRP A 215 20.76 -19.05 -10.59
N HIS A 216 20.35 -18.32 -11.64
CA HIS A 216 20.45 -18.82 -13.00
C HIS A 216 21.88 -18.54 -13.48
N PRO A 217 22.72 -19.56 -13.75
CA PRO A 217 24.14 -19.37 -14.10
C PRO A 217 24.37 -18.48 -15.33
N ALA A 218 23.33 -18.29 -16.15
CA ALA A 218 23.34 -17.45 -17.34
C ALA A 218 22.93 -15.98 -17.11
N ARG A 219 22.58 -15.59 -15.87
CA ARG A 219 22.20 -14.21 -15.55
C ARG A 219 23.46 -13.37 -15.35
N THR A 220 23.75 -12.47 -16.28
CA THR A 220 24.84 -11.49 -16.10
C THR A 220 24.48 -10.54 -14.95
N PRO A 221 25.32 -10.40 -13.90
CA PRO A 221 25.11 -9.42 -12.84
C PRO A 221 24.95 -8.01 -13.43
N LYS A 222 23.84 -7.33 -13.17
CA LYS A 222 23.67 -5.93 -13.55
C LYS A 222 24.31 -5.05 -12.48
N ARG A 223 25.38 -4.31 -12.81
CA ARG A 223 25.92 -3.27 -11.95
C ARG A 223 24.94 -2.10 -11.91
N GLY A 224 24.16 -1.99 -10.84
CA GLY A 224 23.38 -0.79 -10.53
C GLY A 224 24.25 0.31 -9.91
N PRO A 225 23.68 1.48 -9.52
CA PRO A 225 24.40 2.65 -9.00
C PRO A 225 25.17 2.43 -7.68
N GLY A 226 25.16 1.21 -7.15
CA GLY A 226 25.92 0.76 -5.98
C GLY A 226 26.79 -0.49 -6.24
N GLY A 227 27.07 -0.82 -7.51
CA GLY A 227 28.17 -1.74 -7.87
C GLY A 227 27.86 -3.25 -7.88
N GLY A 228 26.64 -3.71 -7.61
CA GLY A 228 26.32 -5.14 -7.75
C GLY A 228 24.82 -5.47 -7.73
N THR A 229 24.43 -6.61 -8.31
CA THR A 229 23.18 -7.29 -7.97
C THR A 229 23.36 -7.92 -6.60
N ILE A 230 22.76 -7.34 -5.56
CA ILE A 230 22.48 -8.09 -4.33
C ILE A 230 21.47 -9.15 -4.73
N ASP A 231 21.80 -10.43 -4.56
CA ASP A 231 20.77 -11.47 -4.62
C ASP A 231 19.96 -11.42 -3.32
N ALA A 232 19.16 -10.35 -3.17
CA ALA A 232 18.34 -10.11 -1.98
C ALA A 232 17.30 -11.21 -1.76
N LEU A 233 17.13 -12.07 -2.77
CA LEU A 233 16.21 -13.20 -2.85
C LEU A 233 16.95 -14.51 -3.18
N GLY A 234 18.27 -14.51 -3.03
CA GLY A 234 19.14 -15.63 -3.40
C GLY A 234 19.03 -16.80 -2.45
N ASP A 235 19.34 -17.98 -2.97
CA ASP A 235 19.40 -19.19 -2.17
C ASP A 235 20.56 -19.12 -1.16
N GLU A 236 20.23 -18.80 0.10
CA GLU A 236 21.17 -18.73 1.22
C GLU A 236 21.93 -20.04 1.48
N SER A 237 21.44 -21.16 0.93
CA SER A 237 22.13 -22.46 1.04
C SER A 237 23.45 -22.51 0.25
N LEU A 238 23.67 -21.58 -0.69
CA LEU A 238 24.82 -21.59 -1.60
C LEU A 238 26.11 -21.01 -0.99
N TYR A 239 26.02 -20.08 -0.04
CA TYR A 239 27.19 -19.37 0.50
C TYR A 239 27.42 -19.54 2.01
N LYS A 240 26.62 -20.39 2.68
CA LYS A 240 26.76 -20.78 4.11
C LYS A 240 27.08 -19.59 5.03
N PRO A 241 26.12 -18.67 5.25
CA PRO A 241 26.34 -17.38 5.90
C PRO A 241 27.05 -17.46 7.26
N SER A 242 26.81 -18.51 8.05
CA SER A 242 27.46 -18.74 9.34
C SER A 242 28.99 -18.96 9.26
N ARG A 243 29.53 -19.18 8.05
CA ARG A 243 30.97 -19.29 7.81
C ARG A 243 31.65 -17.94 7.61
N LEU A 244 30.92 -16.92 7.15
CA LEU A 244 31.50 -15.63 6.77
C LEU A 244 31.80 -14.74 7.99
N GLY A 245 30.95 -14.81 9.01
CA GLY A 245 31.12 -14.06 10.24
C GLY A 245 29.80 -13.70 10.91
N THR A 246 29.90 -12.87 11.94
CA THR A 246 28.77 -12.28 12.66
C THR A 246 28.99 -10.78 12.81
N ALA A 247 27.92 -10.04 13.08
CA ALA A 247 27.99 -8.60 13.23
C ALA A 247 27.01 -8.13 14.31
N GLY A 248 27.25 -6.92 14.82
CA GLY A 248 26.37 -6.32 15.80
C GLY A 248 26.58 -4.81 15.96
N ILE A 249 25.85 -4.26 16.92
CA ILE A 249 25.88 -2.85 17.30
C ILE A 249 26.03 -2.75 18.81
N SER A 250 26.75 -1.74 19.31
CA SER A 250 26.94 -1.51 20.74
C SER A 250 25.68 -0.99 21.45
N LEU A 251 24.71 -0.48 20.69
CA LEU A 251 23.53 0.22 21.19
C LEU A 251 22.26 -0.49 20.71
N ALA A 252 21.69 -1.32 21.57
CA ALA A 252 20.47 -2.07 21.26
C ALA A 252 19.22 -1.18 21.22
N GLU A 253 19.16 -0.16 22.08
CA GLU A 253 18.07 0.81 22.15
C GLU A 253 18.61 2.23 22.37
N VAL A 254 17.92 3.23 21.81
CA VAL A 254 18.28 4.65 21.96
C VAL A 254 17.02 5.51 21.86
N LYS A 255 16.96 6.63 22.60
CA LYS A 255 15.79 7.53 22.52
C LYS A 255 15.77 8.32 21.20
N ALA A 256 14.57 8.62 20.70
CA ALA A 256 14.37 9.47 19.53
C ALA A 256 15.09 10.82 19.68
N ALA A 257 15.81 11.22 18.64
CA ALA A 257 16.60 12.45 18.60
C ALA A 257 17.73 12.56 19.65
N ALA A 258 18.15 11.45 20.25
CA ALA A 258 19.30 11.44 21.15
C ALA A 258 20.61 11.72 20.40
N ASP A 259 21.53 12.41 21.07
CA ASP A 259 22.90 12.64 20.58
C ASP A 259 23.82 11.59 21.23
N GLU A 260 23.85 10.38 20.66
CA GLU A 260 24.53 9.22 21.24
C GLU A 260 25.37 8.47 20.19
N PRO A 261 26.71 8.43 20.33
CA PRO A 261 27.57 7.68 19.43
C PRO A 261 27.37 6.16 19.59
N PHE A 262 27.68 5.41 18.55
CA PHE A 262 27.54 3.95 18.57
C PHE A 262 28.70 3.27 17.84
N THR A 263 28.88 1.98 18.08
CA THR A 263 29.86 1.15 17.40
C THR A 263 29.17 0.01 16.66
N LEU A 264 29.42 -0.09 15.36
CA LEU A 264 29.13 -1.31 14.60
C LEU A 264 30.36 -2.21 14.65
N TRP A 265 30.16 -3.51 14.78
CA TRP A 265 31.27 -4.46 14.80
C TRP A 265 30.99 -5.65 13.88
N PHE A 266 32.05 -6.21 13.32
CA PHE A 266 32.04 -7.44 12.54
C PHE A 266 33.10 -8.40 13.09
N CYS A 267 32.73 -9.65 13.34
CA CYS A 267 33.62 -10.72 13.79
C CYS A 267 33.76 -11.76 12.67
N GLY A 268 35.01 -12.03 12.25
CA GLY A 268 35.32 -13.01 11.21
C GLY A 268 34.85 -14.41 11.59
N GLY A 269 34.28 -15.12 10.60
CA GLY A 269 33.82 -16.51 10.78
C GLY A 269 34.87 -17.55 10.36
N PRO A 270 34.51 -18.84 10.37
CA PRO A 270 35.38 -19.94 9.94
C PRO A 270 35.98 -19.80 8.53
N GLN A 271 35.34 -19.05 7.63
CA GLN A 271 35.87 -18.71 6.32
C GLN A 271 36.59 -17.36 6.42
N ALA A 272 37.89 -17.37 6.11
CA ALA A 272 38.70 -16.16 6.08
C ALA A 272 38.21 -15.18 5.00
N LEU A 273 38.24 -13.88 5.32
CA LEU A 273 37.94 -12.80 4.38
C LEU A 273 39.26 -12.22 3.89
N GLU A 274 39.64 -12.58 2.67
CA GLU A 274 40.91 -12.22 2.04
C GLU A 274 40.92 -10.76 1.56
N ALA A 275 42.12 -10.24 1.26
CA ALA A 275 42.30 -8.94 0.63
C ALA A 275 41.42 -8.77 -0.64
N GLY A 276 40.80 -7.60 -0.76
CA GLY A 276 39.77 -7.29 -1.75
C GLY A 276 38.34 -7.38 -1.20
N THR A 277 38.12 -8.17 -0.14
CA THR A 277 36.79 -8.33 0.46
C THR A 277 36.29 -7.02 1.04
N THR A 278 35.03 -6.67 0.75
CA THR A 278 34.36 -5.51 1.34
C THR A 278 33.22 -5.96 2.23
N VAL A 279 33.07 -5.34 3.42
CA VAL A 279 31.93 -5.53 4.32
C VAL A 279 31.21 -4.18 4.47
N ARG A 280 29.90 -4.14 4.24
CA ARG A 280 29.06 -2.92 4.37
C ARG A 280 27.85 -3.16 5.25
N PHE A 281 27.53 -2.17 6.07
CA PHE A 281 26.33 -2.08 6.89
C PHE A 281 25.31 -1.17 6.17
N CYS A 282 24.33 -1.77 5.51
CA CYS A 282 23.40 -1.08 4.64
C CYS A 282 22.07 -0.74 5.35
N VAL A 283 21.73 0.55 5.36
CA VAL A 283 20.50 1.13 5.95
C VAL A 283 19.48 1.54 4.87
N ARG A 284 19.35 0.75 3.80
CA ARG A 284 18.44 1.07 2.68
C ARG A 284 16.98 1.10 3.17
N GLY A 285 16.20 2.07 2.67
CA GLY A 285 14.79 2.23 3.01
C GLY A 285 14.56 2.52 4.49
N GLN A 286 15.45 3.33 5.08
CA GLN A 286 15.41 3.74 6.49
C GLN A 286 16.04 5.14 6.66
N ARG A 287 15.94 5.99 5.63
CA ARG A 287 16.55 7.33 5.66
C ARG A 287 15.48 8.39 5.91
N PRO A 288 15.74 9.34 6.81
CA PRO A 288 16.96 9.49 7.60
C PRO A 288 16.95 8.65 8.91
N PHE A 289 17.97 7.80 9.09
CA PHE A 289 18.17 7.07 10.36
C PHE A 289 18.85 7.91 11.45
N GLY A 290 19.43 9.06 11.07
CA GLY A 290 20.15 9.98 11.93
C GLY A 290 20.99 10.95 11.10
N ASP A 291 22.07 11.47 11.70
CA ASP A 291 23.09 12.24 10.99
C ASP A 291 23.75 11.41 9.87
N PRO A 292 24.12 12.01 8.73
CA PRO A 292 24.80 11.29 7.66
C PRO A 292 26.24 10.93 8.09
N PRO A 293 26.61 9.64 8.18
CA PRO A 293 27.97 9.26 8.53
C PRO A 293 28.97 9.72 7.49
N GLN A 294 30.20 10.02 7.91
CA GLN A 294 31.21 10.62 7.04
C GLN A 294 32.64 10.25 7.46
N LEU A 295 33.57 10.32 6.50
CA LEU A 295 34.99 9.98 6.67
C LEU A 295 35.94 11.17 6.48
N GLN A 296 35.41 12.37 6.25
CA GLN A 296 36.17 13.52 5.76
C GLN A 296 36.65 14.46 6.86
N SER A 297 35.84 14.64 7.91
CA SER A 297 36.05 15.66 8.94
C SER A 297 36.09 15.03 10.33
N PRO A 298 37.28 14.64 10.83
CA PRO A 298 37.45 14.18 12.21
C PRO A 298 36.93 15.21 13.22
N GLY A 299 36.33 14.75 14.32
CA GLY A 299 35.75 15.60 15.37
C GLY A 299 34.44 16.31 14.99
N LYS A 300 33.95 16.17 13.75
CA LYS A 300 32.58 16.59 13.37
C LYS A 300 31.56 15.47 13.65
N PRO A 301 30.27 15.80 13.78
CA PRO A 301 29.22 14.79 13.98
C PRO A 301 29.29 13.67 12.95
N ALA A 302 28.93 12.47 13.39
CA ALA A 302 28.87 11.24 12.59
C ALA A 302 30.18 10.85 11.87
N PHE A 303 31.34 11.36 12.33
CA PHE A 303 32.64 10.88 11.85
C PHE A 303 32.82 9.40 12.18
N VAL A 304 33.31 8.61 11.21
CA VAL A 304 33.51 7.17 11.38
C VAL A 304 34.99 6.85 11.54
N GLU A 305 35.33 6.28 12.69
CA GLU A 305 36.66 5.77 13.04
C GLU A 305 36.67 4.24 12.89
N LEU A 306 37.70 3.68 12.25
CA LEU A 306 37.85 2.24 12.03
C LEU A 306 38.97 1.67 12.89
N GLU A 307 38.69 0.60 13.62
CA GLU A 307 39.64 -0.18 14.41
C GLU A 307 39.57 -1.66 13.99
N GLY A 308 40.71 -2.34 13.92
CA GLY A 308 40.79 -3.73 13.45
C GLY A 308 41.96 -4.50 14.05
N PRO A 309 42.08 -5.81 13.77
CA PRO A 309 43.10 -6.66 14.35
C PRO A 309 44.51 -6.28 13.85
N ALA A 310 45.51 -6.48 14.70
CA ALA A 310 46.90 -6.25 14.34
C ALA A 310 47.33 -7.14 13.16
N GLY A 311 47.97 -6.54 12.16
CA GLY A 311 48.48 -7.27 10.99
C GLY A 311 47.51 -7.41 9.82
N VAL A 312 46.32 -6.81 9.89
CA VAL A 312 45.39 -6.69 8.75
C VAL A 312 45.26 -5.22 8.36
N ALA A 313 45.51 -4.88 7.10
CA ALA A 313 45.33 -3.52 6.61
C ALA A 313 43.88 -3.33 6.14
N LEU A 314 43.18 -2.35 6.71
CA LEU A 314 41.79 -2.05 6.39
C LEU A 314 41.63 -0.62 5.84
N GLU A 315 40.74 -0.45 4.88
CA GLU A 315 40.30 0.88 4.40
C GLU A 315 38.86 1.14 4.86
N PRO A 316 38.58 2.29 5.50
CA PRO A 316 37.23 2.62 5.95
C PRO A 316 36.32 2.98 4.78
N LEU A 317 35.07 2.52 4.88
CA LEU A 317 33.93 3.00 4.09
C LEU A 317 32.94 3.67 5.04
N VAL A 318 32.06 4.53 4.51
CA VAL A 318 31.12 5.34 5.32
C VAL A 318 30.40 4.52 6.39
N LEU A 319 29.86 3.36 6.04
CA LEU A 319 29.39 2.34 6.99
C LEU A 319 29.92 0.97 6.56
N GLY A 320 31.23 0.78 6.62
CA GLY A 320 31.86 -0.48 6.26
C GLY A 320 33.38 -0.40 6.22
N PHE A 321 34.00 -1.43 5.65
CA PHE A 321 35.44 -1.45 5.40
C PHE A 321 35.78 -2.38 4.25
N GLN A 322 36.96 -2.19 3.65
CA GLN A 322 37.58 -3.12 2.73
C GLN A 322 38.87 -3.69 3.35
N VAL A 323 39.09 -5.00 3.22
CA VAL A 323 40.37 -5.63 3.53
C VAL A 323 41.36 -5.29 2.39
N LYS A 324 42.40 -4.50 2.67
CA LYS A 324 43.40 -4.10 1.67
C LYS A 324 44.56 -5.08 1.58
N ASP A 325 45.03 -5.56 2.71
CA ASP A 325 46.15 -6.49 2.82
C ASP A 325 45.98 -7.40 4.05
N GLY A 326 46.46 -8.64 3.94
CA GLY A 326 46.18 -9.71 4.91
C GLY A 326 44.78 -10.33 4.73
N ALA A 327 44.30 -10.98 5.80
CA ALA A 327 42.99 -11.63 5.83
C ALA A 327 42.38 -11.58 7.24
N LEU A 328 41.08 -11.33 7.35
CA LEU A 328 40.35 -11.49 8.60
C LEU A 328 40.03 -12.97 8.83
N ARG A 329 40.45 -13.49 9.98
CA ARG A 329 40.28 -14.90 10.38
C ARG A 329 39.15 -15.04 11.41
N GLU A 330 38.82 -16.29 11.70
CA GLU A 330 37.81 -16.61 12.72
C GLU A 330 38.17 -15.95 14.07
N GLY A 331 37.23 -15.17 14.60
CA GLY A 331 37.40 -14.45 15.87
C GLY A 331 38.07 -13.06 15.76
N ASP A 332 38.61 -12.68 14.60
CA ASP A 332 39.11 -11.33 14.38
C ASP A 332 37.94 -10.32 14.36
N VAL A 333 38.09 -9.21 15.08
CA VAL A 333 37.03 -8.19 15.21
C VAL A 333 37.44 -6.88 14.57
N VAL A 334 36.56 -6.33 13.74
CA VAL A 334 36.64 -4.98 13.20
C VAL A 334 35.53 -4.13 13.80
N GLN A 335 35.85 -2.92 14.25
CA GLN A 335 34.93 -1.98 14.87
C GLN A 335 34.88 -0.67 14.08
N LEU A 336 33.67 -0.16 13.86
CA LEU A 336 33.40 1.14 13.28
C LEU A 336 32.74 2.00 14.34
N HIS A 337 33.47 2.96 14.90
CA HIS A 337 32.94 3.91 15.87
C HIS A 337 32.36 5.12 15.13
N VAL A 338 31.06 5.32 15.25
CA VAL A 338 30.32 6.40 14.59
C VAL A 338 30.05 7.51 15.60
N GLY A 339 30.58 8.70 15.32
CA GLY A 339 30.34 9.89 16.13
C GLY A 339 31.09 9.96 17.46
N ARG A 340 32.13 9.13 17.68
CA ARG A 340 32.83 9.00 18.97
C ARG A 340 33.26 10.34 19.59
N GLN A 341 33.79 11.27 18.79
CA GLN A 341 34.22 12.60 19.25
C GLN A 341 33.20 13.71 18.96
N GLY A 342 32.49 13.62 17.84
CA GLY A 342 31.60 14.69 17.35
C GLY A 342 30.12 14.50 17.68
N GLY A 343 29.75 13.40 18.33
CA GLY A 343 28.36 12.99 18.54
C GLY A 343 27.72 12.36 17.29
N PHE A 344 26.55 11.78 17.49
CA PHE A 344 25.68 11.29 16.41
C PHE A 344 24.23 11.52 16.82
N ARG A 345 23.49 12.35 16.08
CA ARG A 345 22.08 12.59 16.33
C ARG A 345 21.22 11.54 15.66
N TRP A 346 20.50 10.75 16.46
CA TRP A 346 19.54 9.76 15.96
C TRP A 346 18.29 10.42 15.38
N THR A 347 17.55 9.67 14.55
CA THR A 347 16.28 10.14 13.99
C THR A 347 15.22 10.40 15.07
N GLU A 348 14.28 11.27 14.74
CA GLU A 348 13.13 11.64 15.58
C GLU A 348 12.02 10.58 15.52
N LEU A 349 12.06 9.70 14.50
CA LEU A 349 11.05 8.68 14.27
C LEU A 349 11.39 7.42 15.06
N ALA A 350 10.62 7.14 16.11
CA ALA A 350 10.72 5.88 16.84
C ALA A 350 10.45 4.67 15.92
N GLY A 351 11.04 3.53 16.27
CA GLY A 351 10.86 2.28 15.57
C GLY A 351 12.15 1.47 15.43
N ARG A 352 12.03 0.33 14.76
CA ARG A 352 13.14 -0.57 14.50
C ARG A 352 14.06 0.00 13.42
N ARG A 353 15.38 -0.14 13.59
CA ARG A 353 16.40 0.19 12.60
C ARG A 353 17.30 -1.01 12.33
N GLU A 354 17.47 -1.35 11.06
CA GLU A 354 18.24 -2.49 10.57
C GLU A 354 19.47 -2.04 9.79
N PHE A 355 20.58 -2.74 10.00
CA PHE A 355 21.76 -2.68 9.15
C PHE A 355 21.94 -4.06 8.50
N LYS A 356 21.63 -4.14 7.20
CA LYS A 356 21.87 -5.34 6.40
C LYS A 356 23.37 -5.45 6.13
N VAL A 357 23.99 -6.54 6.57
CA VAL A 357 25.44 -6.73 6.39
C VAL A 357 25.69 -7.43 5.07
N ILE A 358 26.29 -6.71 4.13
CA ILE A 358 26.58 -7.16 2.76
C ILE A 358 28.08 -7.31 2.59
N LEU A 359 28.50 -8.44 2.03
CA LEU A 359 29.88 -8.74 1.74
C LEU A 359 30.09 -8.89 0.23
N ASP A 360 31.07 -8.17 -0.29
CA ASP A 360 31.61 -8.38 -1.64
C ASP A 360 32.88 -9.22 -1.49
N LEU A 361 32.77 -10.53 -1.73
CA LEU A 361 33.93 -11.43 -1.61
C LEU A 361 34.87 -11.31 -2.81
N TYR A 362 34.32 -11.11 -4.02
CA TYR A 362 35.09 -11.01 -5.26
C TYR A 362 34.47 -9.98 -6.23
N PRO A 363 35.27 -9.24 -7.02
CA PRO A 363 34.78 -8.14 -7.88
C PRO A 363 33.75 -8.52 -8.97
N ASP A 364 33.66 -9.80 -9.33
CA ASP A 364 32.81 -10.30 -10.41
C ASP A 364 31.81 -11.37 -9.95
N GLU A 365 31.67 -11.55 -8.63
CA GLU A 365 30.70 -12.48 -8.05
C GLU A 365 29.50 -11.73 -7.44
N PRO A 366 28.33 -12.39 -7.32
CA PRO A 366 27.20 -11.83 -6.62
C PRO A 366 27.56 -11.45 -5.17
N GLN A 367 27.01 -10.33 -4.70
CA GLN A 367 27.17 -9.92 -3.31
C GLN A 367 26.44 -10.90 -2.40
N VAL A 368 27.03 -11.24 -1.25
CA VAL A 368 26.41 -12.11 -0.24
C VAL A 368 26.00 -11.29 0.98
N ARG A 369 25.09 -11.80 1.81
CA ARG A 369 24.64 -11.12 3.04
C ARG A 369 24.68 -12.03 4.25
N LEU A 370 24.87 -11.47 5.45
CA LEU A 370 24.53 -12.18 6.67
C LEU A 370 23.01 -12.43 6.74
N PRO A 371 22.55 -13.53 7.38
CA PRO A 371 21.15 -13.92 7.33
C PRO A 371 20.29 -12.95 8.15
N GLU A 372 20.78 -12.62 9.36
CA GLU A 372 20.16 -11.67 10.27
C GLU A 372 20.73 -10.26 10.08
N PRO A 373 19.89 -9.22 9.99
CA PRO A 373 20.36 -7.84 10.05
C PRO A 373 20.82 -7.50 11.48
N VAL A 374 21.73 -6.55 11.60
CA VAL A 374 22.03 -5.91 12.89
C VAL A 374 20.89 -4.96 13.21
N VAL A 375 20.39 -4.97 14.45
CA VAL A 375 19.18 -4.21 14.83
C VAL A 375 19.47 -3.27 15.99
N THR A 376 18.92 -2.07 15.91
CA THR A 376 18.74 -1.16 17.05
C THR A 376 17.31 -0.64 17.07
N ARG A 377 16.79 -0.28 18.25
CA ARG A 377 15.43 0.26 18.41
C ARG A 377 15.48 1.72 18.86
N ILE A 378 14.88 2.59 18.07
CA ILE A 378 14.63 3.97 18.47
C ILE A 378 13.37 3.99 19.33
N LEU A 379 13.52 4.33 20.60
CA LEU A 379 12.43 4.47 21.56
C LEU A 379 11.77 5.84 21.42
N PRO A 380 10.44 5.95 21.58
CA PRO A 380 9.79 7.24 21.66
C PRO A 380 10.24 7.99 22.92
N LEU A 381 9.95 9.29 22.95
CA LEU A 381 10.10 10.08 24.17
C LEU A 381 8.91 9.86 25.13
N GLU A 382 8.93 10.57 26.25
CA GLU A 382 7.83 10.58 27.21
C GLU A 382 6.53 11.10 26.57
N PRO A 383 5.35 10.65 27.03
CA PRO A 383 4.09 11.06 26.44
C PRO A 383 3.84 12.56 26.70
N GLU A 384 3.55 13.30 25.63
CA GLU A 384 3.27 14.74 25.67
C GLU A 384 1.80 15.04 25.39
N ARG A 385 1.12 14.21 24.57
CA ARG A 385 -0.29 14.39 24.27
C ARG A 385 -1.05 13.08 24.09
N LEU A 386 -2.38 13.17 24.18
CA LEU A 386 -3.29 12.15 23.68
C LEU A 386 -3.87 12.61 22.33
N ASP A 387 -3.73 11.79 21.29
CA ASP A 387 -4.52 11.93 20.07
C ASP A 387 -5.86 11.23 20.29
N VAL A 388 -6.95 11.98 20.19
CA VAL A 388 -8.32 11.45 20.26
C VAL A 388 -8.96 11.58 18.88
N LEU A 389 -9.34 10.46 18.28
CA LEU A 389 -9.90 10.46 16.92
C LEU A 389 -11.30 9.85 16.90
N LEU A 390 -12.23 10.64 16.36
CA LEU A 390 -13.58 10.21 16.00
C LEU A 390 -13.66 10.02 14.49
N PRO A 391 -14.53 9.15 13.95
CA PRO A 391 -14.85 9.19 12.53
C PRO A 391 -15.50 10.54 12.18
N GLY A 392 -15.31 11.01 10.95
CA GLY A 392 -15.85 12.31 10.50
C GLY A 392 -17.38 12.36 10.54
N THR A 393 -18.03 11.20 10.35
CA THR A 393 -19.48 11.00 10.45
C THR A 393 -19.80 9.67 11.15
N PRO A 394 -20.94 9.53 11.85
CA PRO A 394 -21.36 8.25 12.40
C PRO A 394 -21.76 7.29 11.28
N ARG A 395 -21.47 6.00 11.43
CA ARG A 395 -21.96 4.97 10.52
C ARG A 395 -23.43 4.68 10.86
N ALA A 396 -24.29 4.51 9.85
CA ALA A 396 -25.75 4.38 10.00
C ALA A 396 -26.16 3.51 11.21
N ASP A 397 -26.71 4.17 12.23
CA ASP A 397 -27.21 3.61 13.50
C ASP A 397 -26.24 2.76 14.34
N ALA A 398 -24.93 2.84 14.06
CA ALA A 398 -23.90 2.14 14.83
C ALA A 398 -23.29 3.06 15.90
N ALA A 399 -22.89 2.46 17.04
CA ALA A 399 -22.12 3.16 18.05
C ALA A 399 -20.82 3.75 17.45
N LEU A 400 -20.50 4.97 17.86
CA LEU A 400 -19.29 5.68 17.47
C LEU A 400 -18.08 5.03 18.14
N THR A 401 -16.98 4.82 17.43
CA THR A 401 -15.74 4.33 18.07
C THR A 401 -14.73 5.48 18.17
N ALA A 402 -14.41 5.88 19.40
CA ALA A 402 -13.30 6.78 19.66
C ALA A 402 -12.00 5.99 19.82
N HIS A 403 -10.95 6.51 19.21
CA HIS A 403 -9.59 6.00 19.33
C HIS A 403 -8.77 6.98 20.16
N VAL A 404 -8.04 6.45 21.15
CA VAL A 404 -7.13 7.24 21.98
C VAL A 404 -5.72 6.68 21.83
N SER A 405 -4.75 7.54 21.52
CA SER A 405 -3.34 7.16 21.42
C SER A 405 -2.44 8.14 22.16
N ALA A 406 -1.51 7.64 22.98
CA ALA A 406 -0.47 8.46 23.59
C ALA A 406 0.64 8.77 22.57
N ARG A 407 1.05 10.04 22.50
CA ARG A 407 2.05 10.53 21.55
C ARG A 407 3.13 11.36 22.23
N ASP A 408 4.35 11.27 21.71
CA ASP A 408 5.41 12.22 22.05
C ASP A 408 5.38 13.46 21.13
N ARG A 409 6.31 14.39 21.35
CA ARG A 409 6.47 15.61 20.54
C ARG A 409 6.76 15.38 19.06
N PHE A 410 7.26 14.20 18.69
CA PHE A 410 7.56 13.81 17.32
C PHE A 410 6.45 12.93 16.72
N ASP A 411 5.30 12.82 17.40
CA ASP A 411 4.16 12.01 17.01
C ASP A 411 4.46 10.50 16.97
N ASN A 412 5.48 10.04 17.69
CA ASN A 412 5.67 8.62 17.93
C ASN A 412 4.58 8.10 18.88
N ARG A 413 4.08 6.89 18.65
CA ARG A 413 3.25 6.20 19.66
C ARG A 413 4.12 5.90 20.89
N VAL A 414 3.65 6.29 22.07
CA VAL A 414 4.35 6.07 23.33
C VAL A 414 3.73 4.87 24.04
N PRO A 415 4.49 3.81 24.38
CA PRO A 415 4.01 2.71 25.20
C PRO A 415 3.52 3.23 26.57
N LEU A 416 2.20 3.31 26.72
CA LEU A 416 1.53 3.75 27.93
C LEU A 416 0.38 2.80 28.24
N THR A 417 0.33 2.28 29.46
CA THR A 417 -0.71 1.35 29.91
C THR A 417 -1.47 1.96 31.07
N GLY A 418 -2.79 1.90 31.04
CA GLY A 418 -3.65 2.41 32.10
C GLY A 418 -4.94 3.05 31.56
N ALA A 419 -5.84 3.37 32.49
CA ALA A 419 -7.13 3.93 32.17
C ALA A 419 -7.03 5.43 31.85
N ALA A 420 -7.44 5.81 30.64
CA ALA A 420 -7.77 7.20 30.30
C ALA A 420 -9.28 7.43 30.44
N ALA A 421 -9.65 8.68 30.72
CA ALA A 421 -11.04 9.14 30.70
C ALA A 421 -11.34 9.81 29.36
N VAL A 422 -12.50 9.51 28.78
CA VAL A 422 -13.04 10.14 27.58
C VAL A 422 -14.40 10.75 27.94
N ASP A 423 -14.47 12.07 28.02
CA ASP A 423 -15.72 12.82 28.13
C ASP A 423 -16.35 12.99 26.74
N PHE A 424 -17.58 12.53 26.59
CA PHE A 424 -18.39 12.68 25.41
C PHE A 424 -19.81 13.10 25.80
N ASP A 425 -20.24 14.27 25.33
CA ASP A 425 -21.54 14.87 25.70
C ASP A 425 -21.80 14.94 27.22
N GLY A 426 -20.75 15.21 28.01
CA GLY A 426 -20.83 15.31 29.48
C GLY A 426 -20.87 13.96 30.19
N GLN A 427 -20.68 12.86 29.47
CA GLN A 427 -20.58 11.51 30.01
C GLN A 427 -19.14 11.02 29.94
N ASN A 428 -18.61 10.58 31.08
CA ASN A 428 -17.27 10.01 31.16
C ASN A 428 -17.29 8.52 30.83
N HIS A 429 -16.46 8.13 29.88
CA HIS A 429 -16.21 6.76 29.48
C HIS A 429 -14.75 6.39 29.79
N ALA A 430 -14.53 5.25 30.44
CA ALA A 430 -13.18 4.74 30.66
C ALA A 430 -12.68 4.02 29.41
N VAL A 431 -11.42 4.28 29.03
CA VAL A 431 -10.72 3.55 27.98
C VAL A 431 -9.41 3.02 28.53
N GLU A 432 -9.20 1.71 28.42
CA GLU A 432 -7.92 1.11 28.79
C GLU A 432 -6.94 1.31 27.63
N LEU A 433 -5.82 1.98 27.91
CA LEU A 433 -4.68 2.06 27.00
C LEU A 433 -3.78 0.84 27.21
N ILE A 434 -3.39 0.20 26.11
CA ILE A 434 -2.40 -0.89 26.07
C ILE A 434 -1.39 -0.51 24.99
N ASP A 435 -0.10 -0.48 25.33
CA ASP A 435 0.97 0.00 24.44
C ASP A 435 0.66 1.39 23.84
N GLY A 436 0.07 2.26 24.65
CA GLY A 436 -0.26 3.63 24.27
C GLY A 436 -1.53 3.77 23.48
N PHE A 437 -2.35 2.72 23.31
CA PHE A 437 -3.52 2.75 22.46
C PHE A 437 -4.76 2.13 23.11
N GLY A 438 -5.93 2.74 22.90
CA GLY A 438 -7.21 2.21 23.35
C GLY A 438 -8.38 2.60 22.44
N ARG A 439 -9.48 1.86 22.58
CA ARG A 439 -10.76 2.13 21.88
C ARG A 439 -11.90 2.16 22.88
N VAL A 440 -12.84 3.07 22.66
CA VAL A 440 -14.09 3.10 23.43
C VAL A 440 -15.28 3.33 22.51
N SER A 441 -16.36 2.60 22.79
CA SER A 441 -17.63 2.75 22.11
C SER A 441 -18.42 3.89 22.77
N LEU A 442 -18.82 4.86 21.97
CA LEU A 442 -19.57 6.04 22.35
C LEU A 442 -20.96 6.00 21.67
N PRO A 443 -21.99 6.65 22.23
CA PRO A 443 -23.26 6.77 21.56
C PRO A 443 -23.12 7.55 20.23
N ALA A 444 -23.98 7.25 19.26
CA ALA A 444 -24.04 8.03 18.02
C ALA A 444 -24.51 9.46 18.35
N PRO A 445 -23.78 10.51 17.92
CA PRO A 445 -24.14 11.87 18.27
C PRO A 445 -25.37 12.33 17.48
N ARG A 446 -26.25 13.10 18.13
CA ARG A 446 -27.44 13.71 17.49
C ARG A 446 -27.16 15.07 16.84
N ALA A 447 -26.03 15.68 17.18
CA ALA A 447 -25.53 16.95 16.67
C ALA A 447 -24.02 16.82 16.46
N VAL A 448 -23.34 17.91 16.11
CA VAL A 448 -21.88 17.89 16.03
C VAL A 448 -21.30 17.63 17.42
N ALA A 449 -20.43 16.62 17.53
CA ALA A 449 -19.83 16.21 18.79
C ALA A 449 -18.30 16.15 18.71
N ARG A 450 -17.66 16.38 19.86
CA ARG A 450 -16.22 16.20 20.07
C ARG A 450 -16.04 15.45 21.39
N ALA A 451 -15.06 14.56 21.43
CA ALA A 451 -14.65 13.88 22.64
C ALA A 451 -13.45 14.61 23.25
N ARG A 452 -13.34 14.58 24.57
CA ARG A 452 -12.19 15.08 25.32
C ARG A 452 -11.56 13.94 26.08
N ALA A 453 -10.27 13.70 25.90
CA ALA A 453 -9.55 12.68 26.66
C ALA A 453 -8.50 13.25 27.60
N ALA A 454 -8.33 12.57 28.73
CA ALA A 454 -7.28 12.83 29.70
C ALA A 454 -6.75 11.51 30.28
N HIS A 455 -5.46 11.49 30.63
CA HIS A 455 -4.83 10.34 31.29
C HIS A 455 -3.98 10.87 32.46
N PRO A 456 -3.93 10.20 33.63
CA PRO A 456 -3.20 10.69 34.80
C PRO A 456 -1.72 11.01 34.53
N ASP A 457 -1.06 10.21 33.70
CA ASP A 457 0.36 10.35 33.36
C ASP A 457 0.63 11.24 32.12
N VAL A 458 -0.40 11.84 31.52
CA VAL A 458 -0.25 12.73 30.35
C VAL A 458 -0.86 14.09 30.68
N PRO A 459 -0.03 15.15 30.88
CA PRO A 459 -0.54 16.44 31.31
C PRO A 459 -1.49 17.08 30.30
N GLY A 460 -2.70 17.42 30.76
CA GLY A 460 -3.68 18.20 29.99
C GLY A 460 -4.90 17.40 29.54
N GLU A 461 -5.75 18.07 28.78
CA GLU A 461 -6.95 17.51 28.17
C GLU A 461 -6.89 17.74 26.66
N PHE A 462 -7.23 16.72 25.89
CA PHE A 462 -7.05 16.72 24.45
C PHE A 462 -8.39 16.52 23.74
N LEU A 463 -8.68 17.40 22.79
CA LEU A 463 -9.94 17.40 22.06
C LEU A 463 -9.82 16.61 20.77
N SER A 464 -10.86 15.86 20.43
CA SER A 464 -10.93 15.14 19.17
C SER A 464 -11.23 16.04 17.99
N ASN A 465 -11.06 15.50 16.78
CA ASN A 465 -11.75 16.04 15.62
C ASN A 465 -13.28 16.00 15.81
N PRO A 466 -14.04 16.88 15.13
CA PRO A 466 -15.49 16.82 15.16
C PRO A 466 -16.00 15.57 14.44
N CYS A 467 -17.07 15.01 14.99
CA CYS A 467 -17.95 14.05 14.32
C CYS A 467 -19.26 14.79 14.01
N VAL A 468 -19.60 14.91 12.73
CA VAL A 468 -20.86 15.56 12.30
C VAL A 468 -21.88 14.50 11.92
N PRO A 469 -23.20 14.74 12.12
CA PRO A 469 -24.23 13.83 11.59
C PRO A 469 -24.07 13.64 10.08
N SER A 470 -24.39 12.45 9.57
CA SER A 470 -24.34 12.21 8.12
C SER A 470 -25.27 13.18 7.39
N THR A 471 -24.80 13.81 6.32
CA THR A 471 -25.57 14.83 5.60
C THR A 471 -26.06 14.32 4.26
N ASN A 472 -27.18 14.89 3.80
CA ASN A 472 -27.65 14.74 2.42
C ASN A 472 -27.31 16.05 1.69
N PRO A 473 -26.18 16.11 0.97
CA PRO A 473 -25.69 17.37 0.41
C PRO A 473 -26.62 17.98 -0.64
N ILE A 474 -27.55 17.21 -1.21
CA ILE A 474 -28.49 17.69 -2.24
C ILE A 474 -29.82 18.18 -1.62
N ARG A 475 -30.03 18.05 -0.30
CA ARG A 475 -31.33 18.37 0.39
C ARG A 475 -32.57 17.89 -0.37
N SER A 476 -32.42 16.85 -1.20
CA SER A 476 -33.48 16.22 -1.96
C SER A 476 -33.82 14.89 -1.29
N PRO A 477 -35.11 14.57 -1.08
CA PRO A 477 -35.53 13.30 -0.49
C PRO A 477 -35.04 12.05 -1.25
N GLN A 478 -34.58 12.19 -2.50
CA GLN A 478 -34.09 11.08 -3.33
C GLN A 478 -32.56 10.93 -3.41
N SER A 479 -31.79 11.82 -2.77
CA SER A 479 -30.32 11.74 -2.81
C SER A 479 -29.75 10.88 -1.69
N ALA A 480 -28.70 10.11 -2.01
CA ALA A 480 -27.99 9.28 -1.05
C ALA A 480 -27.36 10.13 0.07
N VAL A 481 -27.36 9.58 1.28
CA VAL A 481 -26.64 10.15 2.43
C VAL A 481 -25.15 9.92 2.22
N HIS A 482 -24.34 10.97 2.37
CA HIS A 482 -22.89 10.86 2.29
C HIS A 482 -22.26 10.95 3.68
N ASN A 483 -21.15 10.22 3.82
CA ASN A 483 -20.32 10.14 4.99
C ASN A 483 -18.93 10.69 4.66
N LEU A 484 -18.30 11.32 5.64
CA LEU A 484 -16.96 11.86 5.52
C LEU A 484 -15.92 10.80 5.86
N TYR A 485 -14.99 10.57 4.94
CA TYR A 485 -13.83 9.71 5.11
C TYR A 485 -12.55 10.50 4.88
N VAL A 486 -11.53 10.27 5.72
CA VAL A 486 -10.23 10.94 5.63
C VAL A 486 -9.12 9.91 5.45
N GLY A 487 -8.24 10.14 4.49
CA GLY A 487 -7.17 9.22 4.15
C GLY A 487 -5.98 9.91 3.50
N ASP A 488 -5.06 9.09 2.99
CA ASP A 488 -3.86 9.54 2.30
C ASP A 488 -3.74 8.84 0.95
N LEU A 489 -3.78 9.61 -0.15
CA LEU A 489 -3.73 9.08 -1.51
C LEU A 489 -2.32 9.02 -2.09
N HIS A 490 -1.31 9.47 -1.34
CA HIS A 490 0.06 9.49 -1.81
C HIS A 490 1.04 9.26 -0.66
N CYS A 491 1.57 8.05 -0.56
CA CYS A 491 2.66 7.72 0.36
C CYS A 491 3.55 6.61 -0.22
N HIS A 492 4.78 6.53 0.28
CA HIS A 492 5.78 5.57 -0.20
C HIS A 492 6.20 4.59 0.88
N ASP A 493 6.74 3.46 0.45
CA ASP A 493 7.29 2.41 1.32
C ASP A 493 8.68 1.96 0.85
N PHE A 494 9.23 0.95 1.52
CA PHE A 494 10.51 0.33 1.18
C PHE A 494 10.67 -0.05 -0.30
N LEU A 495 9.59 -0.33 -1.04
CA LEU A 495 9.67 -0.70 -2.46
C LEU A 495 10.02 0.49 -3.36
N SER A 496 9.72 1.71 -2.89
CA SER A 496 10.17 3.01 -3.42
C SER A 496 11.51 3.48 -2.84
N GLU A 497 12.21 2.65 -2.07
CA GLU A 497 13.38 3.05 -1.25
C GLU A 497 13.07 4.03 -0.10
N ALA A 498 11.80 4.26 0.22
CA ALA A 498 11.37 5.01 1.38
C ALA A 498 11.53 4.21 2.68
N GLU A 499 11.37 4.87 3.82
CA GLU A 499 11.37 4.23 5.13
C GLU A 499 10.17 3.29 5.30
N GLY A 500 10.41 2.16 5.98
CA GLY A 500 9.37 1.26 6.48
C GLY A 500 8.94 0.16 5.52
N TYR A 501 8.79 -1.04 6.06
CA TYR A 501 8.24 -2.16 5.30
C TYR A 501 6.78 -1.90 4.95
N PRO A 502 6.30 -2.38 3.80
CA PRO A 502 4.95 -2.04 3.33
C PRO A 502 3.83 -2.32 4.35
N ASP A 503 3.92 -3.44 5.07
CA ASP A 503 2.96 -3.80 6.12
C ASP A 503 2.96 -2.83 7.30
N GLN A 504 4.12 -2.26 7.64
CA GLN A 504 4.24 -1.21 8.65
C GLN A 504 3.55 0.08 8.20
N VAL A 505 3.68 0.44 6.92
CA VAL A 505 3.03 1.62 6.33
C VAL A 505 1.50 1.49 6.37
N TYR A 506 0.95 0.34 5.94
CA TYR A 506 -0.49 0.08 6.05
C TYR A 506 -0.98 0.02 7.50
N THR A 507 -0.19 -0.61 8.39
CA THR A 507 -0.52 -0.70 9.81
C THR A 507 -0.51 0.68 10.45
N TRP A 508 0.45 1.54 10.15
CA TRP A 508 0.48 2.92 10.63
C TRP A 508 -0.77 3.70 10.19
N ALA A 509 -1.12 3.62 8.90
CA ALA A 509 -2.31 4.29 8.36
C ALA A 509 -3.59 3.85 9.08
N ARG A 510 -3.80 2.54 9.21
CA ARG A 510 -4.98 1.95 9.85
C ARG A 510 -4.99 2.15 11.36
N ASP A 511 -3.83 1.97 12.00
CA ASP A 511 -3.70 1.80 13.44
C ASP A 511 -3.19 3.01 14.20
N ASP A 512 -2.15 3.66 13.72
CA ASP A 512 -1.67 4.86 14.40
C ASP A 512 -2.51 6.06 13.98
N LYS A 513 -2.67 6.29 12.69
CA LYS A 513 -3.36 7.48 12.18
C LYS A 513 -4.85 7.32 11.99
N ARG A 514 -5.40 6.10 12.08
CA ARG A 514 -6.85 5.84 11.94
C ARG A 514 -7.41 6.49 10.67
N LEU A 515 -6.68 6.37 9.57
CA LEU A 515 -7.15 6.77 8.25
C LEU A 515 -8.25 5.80 7.80
N ASP A 516 -9.24 6.30 7.09
CA ASP A 516 -10.30 5.50 6.49
C ASP A 516 -9.81 4.80 5.21
N PHE A 517 -8.88 5.43 4.48
CA PHE A 517 -8.27 4.86 3.29
C PHE A 517 -6.81 5.26 3.10
N VAL A 518 -6.07 4.46 2.33
CA VAL A 518 -4.67 4.73 1.95
C VAL A 518 -4.33 4.25 0.54
N SER A 519 -3.43 4.96 -0.14
CA SER A 519 -2.74 4.48 -1.35
C SER A 519 -1.22 4.51 -1.11
N VAL A 520 -0.61 3.33 -1.07
CA VAL A 520 0.84 3.19 -1.07
C VAL A 520 1.30 3.11 -2.52
N SER A 521 1.88 4.19 -3.02
CA SER A 521 2.11 4.44 -4.43
C SER A 521 3.57 4.18 -4.77
N VAL A 522 3.91 2.97 -5.21
CA VAL A 522 5.31 2.63 -5.48
C VAL A 522 5.90 3.51 -6.59
N GLN A 523 7.08 4.06 -6.34
CA GLN A 523 7.91 4.83 -7.27
C GLN A 523 9.06 3.96 -7.77
N SER A 524 9.22 3.82 -9.09
CA SER A 524 10.37 3.12 -9.66
C SER A 524 10.59 3.48 -11.13
N HIS A 525 11.87 3.65 -11.49
CA HIS A 525 12.32 3.60 -12.88
C HIS A 525 12.67 2.14 -13.24
N GLY A 526 12.31 1.69 -14.43
CA GLY A 526 12.54 0.34 -14.95
C GLY A 526 11.34 -0.61 -14.83
N HIS A 527 11.35 -1.68 -15.63
CA HIS A 527 10.36 -2.75 -15.54
C HIS A 527 10.39 -3.32 -14.12
N HIS A 528 9.29 -3.21 -13.36
CA HIS A 528 9.15 -4.02 -12.17
C HIS A 528 9.37 -5.48 -12.58
N GLU A 529 10.35 -6.13 -11.93
CA GLU A 529 10.34 -7.58 -11.89
C GLU A 529 8.96 -7.95 -11.32
N ASN A 530 8.18 -8.78 -12.04
CA ASN A 530 6.79 -9.10 -11.71
C ASN A 530 6.54 -9.30 -10.20
N ASP A 531 7.54 -9.81 -9.48
CA ASP A 531 7.60 -10.01 -8.04
C ASP A 531 7.32 -8.74 -7.20
N LYS A 532 7.89 -7.56 -7.52
CA LYS A 532 7.64 -6.32 -6.75
C LYS A 532 6.18 -5.92 -6.84
N TRP A 533 5.65 -5.84 -8.06
CA TRP A 533 4.25 -5.47 -8.27
C TRP A 533 3.28 -6.53 -7.73
N THR A 534 3.67 -7.80 -7.75
CA THR A 534 2.92 -8.89 -7.10
C THR A 534 2.82 -8.66 -5.59
N LEU A 535 3.91 -8.23 -4.94
CA LEU A 535 3.90 -7.88 -3.52
C LEU A 535 2.99 -6.68 -3.24
N VAL A 536 3.06 -5.62 -4.05
CA VAL A 536 2.15 -4.45 -3.94
C VAL A 536 0.69 -4.87 -4.01
N LYS A 537 0.30 -5.65 -5.04
CA LYS A 537 -1.05 -6.20 -5.16
C LYS A 537 -1.45 -7.02 -3.94
N HIS A 538 -0.57 -7.89 -3.48
CA HIS A 538 -0.82 -8.75 -2.33
C HIS A 538 -1.10 -7.93 -1.07
N LEU A 539 -0.27 -6.93 -0.78
CA LEU A 539 -0.42 -6.09 0.41
C LEU A 539 -1.66 -5.19 0.33
N ASN A 540 -1.89 -4.60 -0.85
CA ASN A 540 -3.09 -3.82 -1.11
C ASN A 540 -4.36 -4.64 -0.81
N GLU A 541 -4.45 -5.88 -1.31
CA GLU A 541 -5.62 -6.74 -1.05
C GLU A 541 -5.63 -7.31 0.37
N ARG A 542 -4.47 -7.58 0.97
CA ARG A 542 -4.36 -8.10 2.35
C ARG A 542 -4.92 -7.12 3.37
N PHE A 543 -4.70 -5.82 3.18
CA PHE A 543 -5.12 -4.78 4.11
C PHE A 543 -6.51 -4.20 3.81
N LEU A 544 -7.12 -4.55 2.67
CA LEU A 544 -8.48 -4.16 2.35
C LEU A 544 -9.47 -4.78 3.35
N ASP A 545 -10.22 -3.93 4.05
CA ASP A 545 -11.30 -4.31 4.97
C ASP A 545 -12.44 -3.31 4.81
N GLU A 546 -13.29 -3.52 3.80
CA GLU A 546 -14.39 -2.60 3.49
C GLU A 546 -15.32 -2.40 4.69
N GLY A 547 -15.72 -1.15 4.93
CA GLY A 547 -16.43 -0.73 6.14
C GLY A 547 -15.50 -0.35 7.30
N ARG A 548 -14.19 -0.63 7.21
CA ARG A 548 -13.21 -0.32 8.26
C ARG A 548 -11.96 0.41 7.76
N PHE A 549 -11.37 -0.05 6.66
CA PHE A 549 -10.14 0.51 6.08
C PHE A 549 -10.02 0.12 4.59
N VAL A 550 -9.96 1.10 3.70
CA VAL A 550 -9.89 0.87 2.25
C VAL A 550 -8.50 1.14 1.70
N THR A 551 -8.00 0.24 0.85
CA THR A 551 -6.74 0.41 0.13
C THR A 551 -7.01 0.70 -1.34
N PHE A 552 -6.23 1.59 -1.95
CA PHE A 552 -6.18 1.78 -3.39
C PHE A 552 -4.87 1.23 -3.94
N LEU A 553 -4.98 0.37 -4.97
CA LEU A 553 -3.80 -0.10 -5.69
C LEU A 553 -3.30 1.07 -6.54
N GLY A 554 -2.09 1.54 -6.31
CA GLY A 554 -1.56 2.68 -7.03
C GLY A 554 -0.05 2.65 -7.23
N PHE A 555 0.42 3.54 -8.08
CA PHE A 555 1.83 3.79 -8.33
C PHE A 555 2.04 5.24 -8.74
N GLU A 556 3.25 5.74 -8.50
CA GLU A 556 3.66 7.05 -9.00
C GLU A 556 4.36 6.89 -10.36
N TRP A 557 3.76 7.47 -11.38
CA TRP A 557 4.34 7.62 -12.71
C TRP A 557 5.23 8.87 -12.72
N GLN A 558 6.50 8.67 -12.39
CA GLN A 558 7.48 9.73 -12.24
C GLN A 558 8.06 10.14 -13.61
N HIS A 559 7.98 11.41 -14.01
CA HIS A 559 8.40 11.84 -15.35
C HIS A 559 9.06 13.22 -15.37
N SER A 560 10.34 13.27 -15.75
CA SER A 560 11.16 14.50 -15.82
C SER A 560 10.79 15.54 -16.91
N HIS A 561 9.58 15.47 -17.48
CA HIS A 561 9.11 16.45 -18.47
C HIS A 561 7.63 16.80 -18.29
N TYR A 562 6.76 15.80 -18.08
CA TYR A 562 5.31 16.02 -18.00
C TYR A 562 4.79 16.17 -16.56
N GLY A 563 5.67 16.07 -15.56
CA GLY A 563 5.31 16.03 -14.15
C GLY A 563 4.94 14.64 -13.68
N ASP A 564 5.02 14.47 -12.37
CA ASP A 564 4.69 13.21 -11.71
C ASP A 564 3.17 13.04 -11.60
N LYS A 565 2.71 11.79 -11.74
CA LYS A 565 1.28 11.45 -11.73
C LYS A 565 1.06 10.25 -10.84
N VAL A 566 0.16 10.36 -9.88
CA VAL A 566 -0.24 9.22 -9.05
C VAL A 566 -1.44 8.54 -9.70
N VAL A 567 -1.28 7.26 -10.02
CA VAL A 567 -2.33 6.44 -10.63
C VAL A 567 -2.98 5.60 -9.55
N HIS A 568 -4.32 5.60 -9.50
CA HIS A 568 -5.12 4.78 -8.59
C HIS A 568 -6.05 3.89 -9.38
N TYR A 569 -6.00 2.59 -9.12
CA TYR A 569 -6.94 1.62 -9.65
C TYR A 569 -8.08 1.35 -8.69
N LEU A 570 -9.26 1.12 -9.26
CA LEU A 570 -10.40 0.58 -8.53
C LEU A 570 -10.27 -0.93 -8.29
N GLY A 571 -9.61 -1.67 -9.18
CA GLY A 571 -9.35 -3.10 -9.03
C GLY A 571 -8.01 -3.40 -8.38
N GLY A 572 -7.94 -4.43 -7.53
CA GLY A 572 -6.71 -4.89 -6.86
C GLY A 572 -5.75 -5.71 -7.73
N ASP A 573 -6.13 -6.04 -8.96
CA ASP A 573 -5.33 -6.85 -9.88
C ASP A 573 -5.17 -6.15 -11.24
N GLN A 574 -4.47 -5.02 -11.24
CA GLN A 574 -4.22 -4.21 -12.44
C GLN A 574 -2.72 -4.22 -12.80
N PRO A 575 -2.32 -3.94 -14.06
CA PRO A 575 -0.91 -3.90 -14.43
C PRO A 575 -0.20 -2.67 -13.85
N TYR A 576 1.12 -2.76 -13.69
CA TYR A 576 1.97 -1.58 -13.51
C TYR A 576 2.35 -1.02 -14.88
N LEU A 577 2.26 0.29 -15.06
CA LEU A 577 2.57 0.97 -16.32
C LEU A 577 3.82 1.85 -16.15
N PRO A 578 5.04 1.29 -16.31
CA PRO A 578 6.28 2.02 -16.10
C PRO A 578 6.49 3.15 -17.11
N VAL A 579 7.02 4.27 -16.62
CA VAL A 579 7.37 5.44 -17.45
C VAL A 579 8.39 5.12 -18.54
N ASP A 580 9.36 4.24 -18.24
CA ASP A 580 10.45 3.88 -19.16
C ASP A 580 10.02 2.91 -20.27
N ASP A 581 8.78 2.42 -20.23
CA ASP A 581 8.22 1.63 -21.32
C ASP A 581 7.63 2.55 -22.39
N GLY A 582 8.15 2.46 -23.61
CA GLY A 582 7.71 3.28 -24.74
C GLY A 582 6.21 3.20 -25.05
N ARG A 583 5.49 2.21 -24.51
CA ARG A 583 4.02 2.08 -24.59
C ARG A 583 3.27 3.04 -23.65
N TYR A 584 3.90 3.54 -22.59
CA TYR A 584 3.31 4.38 -21.55
C TYR A 584 4.12 5.66 -21.26
N SER A 585 5.14 5.94 -22.07
CA SER A 585 6.15 6.98 -21.85
C SER A 585 5.69 8.44 -22.05
N THR A 586 4.39 8.68 -22.25
CA THR A 586 3.81 10.03 -22.36
C THR A 586 2.42 10.03 -21.73
N PRO A 587 1.89 11.18 -21.27
CA PRO A 587 0.55 11.27 -20.69
C PRO A 587 -0.53 10.69 -21.60
N ALA A 588 -0.55 11.08 -22.89
CA ALA A 588 -1.53 10.55 -23.85
C ALA A 588 -1.52 9.01 -23.97
N LYS A 589 -0.32 8.41 -23.96
CA LYS A 589 -0.17 6.94 -24.02
C LYS A 589 -0.59 6.27 -22.71
N LEU A 590 -0.21 6.86 -21.58
CA LEU A 590 -0.60 6.41 -20.25
C LEU A 590 -2.14 6.45 -20.11
N TYR A 591 -2.76 7.57 -20.43
CA TYR A 591 -4.21 7.77 -20.34
C TYR A 591 -4.97 6.82 -21.25
N GLU A 592 -4.53 6.63 -22.49
CA GLU A 592 -5.15 5.68 -23.40
C GLU A 592 -5.11 4.25 -22.84
N ALA A 593 -3.98 3.83 -22.27
CA ALA A 593 -3.87 2.52 -21.63
C ALA A 593 -4.78 2.42 -20.39
N LEU A 594 -4.84 3.47 -19.58
CA LEU A 594 -5.63 3.51 -18.35
C LEU A 594 -7.14 3.59 -18.61
N ARG A 595 -7.61 4.14 -19.74
CA ARG A 595 -9.04 4.09 -20.12
C ARG A 595 -9.57 2.68 -20.32
N GLY A 596 -8.69 1.72 -20.59
CA GLY A 596 -9.01 0.29 -20.59
C GLY A 596 -9.21 -0.32 -19.20
N SER A 597 -8.90 0.43 -18.14
CA SER A 597 -9.00 0.03 -16.73
C SER A 597 -9.90 1.01 -15.97
N ASP A 598 -10.50 0.55 -14.87
CA ASP A 598 -11.14 1.48 -13.92
C ASP A 598 -10.02 2.17 -13.11
N ALA A 599 -9.50 3.29 -13.65
CA ALA A 599 -8.36 4.02 -13.10
C ALA A 599 -8.62 5.53 -13.04
N LEU A 600 -7.99 6.18 -12.06
CA LEU A 600 -8.02 7.62 -11.80
C LEU A 600 -6.58 8.11 -11.74
N VAL A 601 -6.32 9.31 -12.23
CA VAL A 601 -5.01 9.97 -12.12
C VAL A 601 -5.12 11.25 -11.28
N ILE A 602 -4.11 11.47 -10.46
CA ILE A 602 -3.92 12.67 -9.65
C ILE A 602 -2.58 13.30 -10.06
N SER A 603 -2.62 14.55 -10.52
CA SER A 603 -1.42 15.33 -10.81
C SER A 603 -0.70 15.73 -9.51
N HIS A 604 0.58 15.37 -9.40
CA HIS A 604 1.41 15.54 -8.20
C HIS A 604 2.25 16.82 -8.26
N HIS A 605 2.49 17.41 -7.08
CA HIS A 605 3.25 18.65 -6.82
C HIS A 605 3.25 19.68 -7.98
N PRO A 606 2.07 20.02 -8.55
CA PRO A 606 1.98 20.61 -9.88
C PRO A 606 2.59 22.01 -9.97
N GLY A 607 2.77 22.73 -8.85
CA GLY A 607 3.29 24.09 -8.84
C GLY A 607 4.79 24.23 -9.15
N TYR A 608 5.54 23.14 -9.30
CA TYR A 608 6.95 23.21 -9.71
C TYR A 608 7.12 23.71 -11.16
N PRO A 609 8.24 24.39 -11.48
CA PRO A 609 8.63 24.67 -12.87
C PRO A 609 8.87 23.39 -13.69
N LEU A 610 8.61 23.47 -15.00
CA LEU A 610 8.72 22.33 -15.92
C LEU A 610 10.16 21.96 -16.33
N ASP A 611 11.13 22.85 -16.12
CA ASP A 611 12.54 22.65 -16.47
C ASP A 611 13.36 21.96 -15.37
N LEU A 612 12.71 21.55 -14.28
CA LEU A 612 13.34 20.80 -13.20
C LEU A 612 13.45 19.31 -13.51
N HIS A 613 14.38 18.63 -12.83
CA HIS A 613 14.48 17.17 -12.88
C HIS A 613 13.24 16.47 -12.30
N VAL A 614 12.66 17.06 -11.25
CA VAL A 614 11.35 16.74 -10.68
C VAL A 614 10.44 17.91 -11.03
N PRO A 615 9.83 17.92 -12.24
CA PRO A 615 9.05 19.05 -12.72
C PRO A 615 7.64 19.03 -12.17
N GLY A 616 6.96 20.18 -12.26
CA GLY A 616 5.53 20.25 -12.03
C GLY A 616 4.75 19.61 -13.18
N THR A 617 3.43 19.69 -13.10
CA THR A 617 2.54 19.11 -14.12
C THR A 617 2.53 19.95 -15.37
N ASP A 618 2.75 19.33 -16.54
CA ASP A 618 2.46 19.96 -17.83
C ASP A 618 0.95 19.90 -18.11
N TRP A 619 0.24 20.98 -17.76
CA TRP A 619 -1.21 21.07 -17.93
C TRP A 619 -1.67 21.04 -19.39
N SER A 620 -0.79 21.30 -20.36
CA SER A 620 -1.13 21.19 -21.78
C SER A 620 -1.34 19.73 -22.22
N ALA A 621 -0.77 18.78 -21.46
CA ALA A 621 -0.87 17.35 -21.70
C ALA A 621 -1.91 16.64 -20.80
N VAL A 622 -2.67 17.38 -19.99
CA VAL A 622 -3.65 16.82 -19.04
C VAL A 622 -5.00 16.56 -19.71
N GLU A 623 -5.53 15.34 -19.56
CA GLU A 623 -6.84 14.93 -20.05
C GLU A 623 -7.80 14.69 -18.86
N THR A 624 -8.66 15.67 -18.59
CA THR A 624 -9.50 15.73 -17.37
C THR A 624 -10.64 14.71 -17.31
N ASP A 625 -10.79 13.86 -18.33
CA ASP A 625 -11.65 12.68 -18.25
C ASP A 625 -11.02 11.57 -17.39
N ILE A 626 -9.70 11.57 -17.17
CA ILE A 626 -9.00 10.59 -16.34
C ILE A 626 -8.08 11.20 -15.27
N ASP A 627 -7.40 12.30 -15.59
CA ASP A 627 -6.61 13.12 -14.65
C ASP A 627 -7.56 14.13 -13.98
N ARG A 628 -8.28 13.63 -12.97
CA ARG A 628 -9.48 14.29 -12.42
C ARG A 628 -9.16 15.21 -11.25
N LEU A 629 -8.03 15.01 -10.58
CA LEU A 629 -7.69 15.63 -9.30
C LEU A 629 -6.26 16.19 -9.34
N ALA A 630 -6.02 17.24 -8.55
CA ALA A 630 -4.71 17.82 -8.34
C ALA A 630 -4.35 17.78 -6.85
N GLU A 631 -3.11 17.40 -6.56
CA GLU A 631 -2.56 17.46 -5.20
C GLU A 631 -2.16 18.91 -4.87
N LEU A 632 -2.84 19.52 -3.90
CA LEU A 632 -2.52 20.88 -3.45
C LEU A 632 -1.33 20.92 -2.50
N TRP A 633 -1.20 19.92 -1.63
CA TRP A 633 -0.18 19.86 -0.58
C TRP A 633 0.38 18.46 -0.40
N SER A 634 1.67 18.43 -0.10
CA SER A 634 2.43 17.31 0.43
C SER A 634 3.66 17.82 1.18
N MET A 635 4.59 16.94 1.52
CA MET A 635 5.89 17.33 2.11
C MET A 635 6.66 18.36 1.26
N HIS A 636 6.34 18.48 -0.03
CA HIS A 636 6.89 19.49 -0.95
C HIS A 636 6.50 20.93 -0.62
N GLY A 637 5.29 21.15 -0.10
CA GLY A 637 4.70 22.48 0.12
C GLY A 637 3.38 22.66 -0.62
N SER A 638 3.00 23.92 -0.85
CA SER A 638 1.73 24.33 -1.45
C SER A 638 1.84 24.59 -2.94
N SER A 639 1.09 23.82 -3.74
CA SER A 639 0.86 24.07 -5.17
C SER A 639 -0.42 24.90 -5.43
N GLU A 640 -1.11 25.36 -4.38
CA GLU A 640 -2.38 26.08 -4.49
C GLU A 640 -2.27 27.36 -5.33
N GLY A 641 -1.26 28.20 -5.05
CA GLY A 641 -1.08 29.51 -5.69
C GLY A 641 -1.93 30.64 -5.09
N TYR A 642 -2.53 30.44 -3.91
CA TYR A 642 -3.31 31.46 -3.21
C TYR A 642 -2.41 32.43 -2.41
N ASP A 643 -1.68 31.88 -1.43
CA ASP A 643 -0.69 32.61 -0.64
C ASP A 643 0.70 31.99 -0.89
N PRO A 644 1.58 32.65 -1.67
CA PRO A 644 2.92 32.14 -1.94
C PRO A 644 3.81 32.03 -0.69
N ALA A 645 3.49 32.71 0.40
CA ALA A 645 4.24 32.63 1.66
C ALA A 645 3.78 31.47 2.54
N ASP A 646 2.60 30.90 2.28
CA ASP A 646 2.06 29.78 3.02
C ASP A 646 2.62 28.46 2.49
N ARG A 647 3.51 27.85 3.29
CA ARG A 647 4.18 26.57 2.99
C ARG A 647 4.77 26.54 1.56
N PRO A 648 5.66 27.49 1.21
CA PRO A 648 6.20 27.60 -0.14
C PRO A 648 6.91 26.31 -0.59
N LEU A 649 6.71 25.96 -1.86
CA LEU A 649 7.54 25.00 -2.57
C LEU A 649 9.00 25.48 -2.62
N ARG A 650 9.96 24.55 -2.75
CA ARG A 650 11.38 24.89 -2.93
C ARG A 650 11.65 25.78 -4.15
N SER A 651 10.88 25.57 -5.21
CA SER A 651 10.83 26.38 -6.42
C SER A 651 9.38 26.37 -6.86
N VAL A 652 8.89 27.48 -7.40
CA VAL A 652 7.49 27.60 -7.83
C VAL A 652 7.44 28.28 -9.18
N ASP A 653 6.65 27.73 -10.09
CA ASP A 653 6.15 28.47 -11.24
C ASP A 653 4.74 28.95 -10.92
N PRO A 654 4.54 30.26 -10.68
CA PRO A 654 3.22 30.79 -10.39
C PRO A 654 2.19 30.44 -11.47
N GLN A 655 2.59 30.37 -12.75
CA GLN A 655 1.69 30.03 -13.85
C GLN A 655 1.22 28.57 -13.78
N ASN A 656 2.01 27.70 -13.15
CA ASN A 656 1.72 26.28 -12.99
C ASN A 656 0.93 25.95 -11.71
N SER A 657 0.63 26.95 -10.87
CA SER A 657 -0.19 26.77 -9.67
C SER A 657 -1.62 26.35 -9.99
N VAL A 658 -2.22 25.57 -9.10
CA VAL A 658 -3.55 24.99 -9.32
C VAL A 658 -4.62 26.06 -9.48
N LEU A 659 -4.57 27.18 -8.74
CA LEU A 659 -5.51 28.28 -8.94
C LEU A 659 -5.41 28.92 -10.32
N ASN A 660 -4.20 29.13 -10.85
CA ASN A 660 -4.03 29.70 -12.19
C ASN A 660 -4.53 28.74 -13.27
N VAL A 661 -4.34 27.45 -13.07
CA VAL A 661 -4.86 26.40 -13.95
C VAL A 661 -6.39 26.36 -13.93
N LEU A 662 -7.02 26.46 -12.76
CA LEU A 662 -8.48 26.59 -12.64
C LEU A 662 -9.00 27.84 -13.35
N LYS A 663 -8.29 28.99 -13.22
CA LYS A 663 -8.61 30.24 -13.94
C LYS A 663 -8.52 30.09 -15.47
N SER A 664 -7.66 29.19 -15.97
CA SER A 664 -7.55 28.89 -17.41
C SER A 664 -8.70 28.03 -17.97
N GLY A 665 -9.56 27.49 -17.10
CA GLY A 665 -10.73 26.69 -17.48
C GLY A 665 -10.56 25.17 -17.34
N VAL A 666 -9.40 24.69 -16.91
CA VAL A 666 -9.17 23.29 -16.56
C VAL A 666 -10.01 22.92 -15.32
N ARG A 667 -10.71 21.79 -15.37
CA ARG A 667 -11.68 21.37 -14.32
C ARG A 667 -11.22 20.14 -13.54
N VAL A 668 -10.28 20.35 -12.61
CA VAL A 668 -9.80 19.33 -11.67
C VAL A 668 -10.33 19.55 -10.26
N GLY A 669 -10.49 18.47 -9.50
CA GLY A 669 -10.80 18.52 -8.06
C GLY A 669 -9.53 18.63 -7.24
N LEU A 670 -9.71 18.89 -5.95
CA LEU A 670 -8.61 19.20 -5.04
C LEU A 670 -8.52 18.12 -3.96
N VAL A 671 -7.29 17.62 -3.76
CA VAL A 671 -6.91 16.70 -2.69
C VAL A 671 -5.54 17.09 -2.15
N ALA A 672 -5.12 16.45 -1.06
CA ALA A 672 -3.74 16.48 -0.60
C ALA A 672 -3.31 15.05 -0.28
N GLY A 673 -2.00 14.81 -0.33
CA GLY A 673 -1.36 13.57 0.06
C GLY A 673 -0.17 13.88 0.95
N SER A 674 0.38 12.89 1.63
CA SER A 674 1.61 13.16 2.41
C SER A 674 2.84 13.25 1.52
N ASP A 675 2.88 12.40 0.48
CA ASP A 675 4.07 12.00 -0.26
C ASP A 675 5.19 11.52 0.68
N THR A 676 4.81 11.03 1.88
CA THR A 676 5.75 10.67 2.92
C THR A 676 6.67 9.57 2.45
N HIS A 677 7.95 9.74 2.76
CA HIS A 677 8.98 8.72 2.57
C HIS A 677 9.43 8.14 3.91
N SER A 678 8.64 8.36 4.96
CA SER A 678 9.02 8.16 6.35
C SER A 678 8.23 7.04 7.03
N ALA A 679 7.64 6.14 6.24
CA ALA A 679 6.73 5.07 6.66
C ALA A 679 5.43 5.51 7.34
N ARG A 680 5.11 6.81 7.30
CA ARG A 680 4.07 7.41 8.14
C ARG A 680 3.01 8.15 7.32
N PRO A 681 2.09 7.42 6.65
CA PRO A 681 0.96 8.02 5.94
C PRO A 681 0.21 9.06 6.80
N GLY A 682 -0.18 10.16 6.17
CA GLY A 682 -0.65 11.39 6.82
C GLY A 682 0.47 12.30 7.33
N GLY A 683 1.74 11.93 7.11
CA GLY A 683 2.91 12.75 7.39
C GLY A 683 3.55 12.50 8.76
N SER A 684 4.76 13.02 8.94
CA SER A 684 5.53 12.86 10.17
C SER A 684 6.38 14.07 10.55
N ALA A 685 6.94 14.03 11.77
CA ALA A 685 7.84 15.06 12.28
C ALA A 685 9.12 15.22 11.45
N ARG A 686 9.48 14.19 10.66
CA ARG A 686 10.68 14.19 9.85
C ARG A 686 10.39 13.59 8.48
N GLU A 687 10.18 14.47 7.51
CA GLU A 687 10.14 14.12 6.10
C GLU A 687 11.46 14.51 5.41
N PRO A 688 11.78 13.97 4.22
CA PRO A 688 12.91 14.45 3.42
C PRO A 688 12.81 15.94 3.05
N LEU A 689 11.59 16.49 3.10
CA LEU A 689 11.26 17.89 2.84
C LEU A 689 10.63 18.53 4.09
N LYS A 690 10.38 19.84 4.02
CA LYS A 690 10.13 20.68 5.21
C LYS A 690 8.79 20.41 5.88
N TYR A 691 7.78 19.98 5.12
CA TYR A 691 6.40 19.95 5.61
C TYR A 691 5.97 18.54 6.00
N TRP A 692 5.08 18.48 6.98
CA TRP A 692 4.55 17.23 7.54
C TRP A 692 3.94 16.32 6.47
N GLY A 693 3.16 16.88 5.54
CA GLY A 693 2.34 16.16 4.57
C GLY A 693 0.87 16.62 4.65
N GLY A 694 0.01 16.15 3.73
CA GLY A 694 -1.41 16.44 3.70
C GLY A 694 -2.30 15.20 3.77
N LEU A 695 -3.62 15.43 3.83
CA LEU A 695 -4.66 14.40 3.85
C LEU A 695 -5.75 14.72 2.83
N ALA A 696 -6.33 13.67 2.26
CA ALA A 696 -7.51 13.75 1.41
C ALA A 696 -8.77 13.48 2.23
N ALA A 697 -9.77 14.34 2.08
CA ALA A 697 -11.09 14.16 2.65
C ALA A 697 -12.12 13.94 1.54
N VAL A 698 -12.99 12.94 1.71
CA VAL A 698 -13.87 12.42 0.66
C VAL A 698 -15.28 12.21 1.21
N TRP A 699 -16.27 12.79 0.54
CA TRP A 699 -17.70 12.58 0.82
C TRP A 699 -18.26 11.44 -0.04
N ALA A 700 -18.48 10.26 0.55
CA ALA A 700 -18.92 9.05 -0.13
C ALA A 700 -20.08 8.36 0.61
N GLU A 701 -20.85 7.53 -0.10
CA GLU A 701 -22.02 6.84 0.50
C GLU A 701 -21.59 5.81 1.55
N SER A 702 -20.49 5.10 1.29
CA SER A 702 -19.97 4.03 2.17
C SER A 702 -18.45 3.94 2.12
N LEU A 703 -17.87 3.31 3.14
CA LEU A 703 -16.43 3.03 3.20
C LEU A 703 -16.09 1.78 2.37
N THR A 704 -16.33 1.83 1.07
CA THR A 704 -15.99 0.78 0.10
C THR A 704 -15.08 1.35 -0.97
N ARG A 705 -14.28 0.52 -1.62
CA ARG A 705 -13.37 0.96 -2.68
C ARG A 705 -14.12 1.61 -3.83
N ARG A 706 -15.26 1.02 -4.23
CA ARG A 706 -16.16 1.55 -5.28
C ARG A 706 -16.72 2.93 -4.89
N SER A 707 -17.29 3.07 -3.70
CA SER A 707 -17.96 4.31 -3.30
C SER A 707 -16.97 5.46 -3.11
N LEU A 708 -15.80 5.20 -2.52
CA LEU A 708 -14.72 6.18 -2.43
C LEU A 708 -14.19 6.56 -3.82
N PHE A 709 -13.96 5.59 -4.71
CA PHE A 709 -13.49 5.86 -6.08
C PHE A 709 -14.49 6.71 -6.86
N GLU A 710 -15.79 6.44 -6.76
CA GLU A 710 -16.83 7.26 -7.38
C GLU A 710 -16.89 8.69 -6.81
N ALA A 711 -16.60 8.86 -5.52
CA ALA A 711 -16.51 10.16 -4.88
C ALA A 711 -15.28 10.96 -5.32
N LEU A 712 -14.11 10.31 -5.38
CA LEU A 712 -12.88 10.87 -5.94
C LEU A 712 -13.11 11.27 -7.42
N TRP A 713 -13.71 10.37 -8.19
CA TRP A 713 -14.06 10.61 -9.59
C TRP A 713 -15.03 11.78 -9.74
N ALA A 714 -15.99 11.94 -8.83
CA ALA A 714 -16.92 13.08 -8.83
C ALA A 714 -16.34 14.36 -8.23
N ARG A 715 -15.08 14.33 -7.75
CA ARG A 715 -14.40 15.44 -7.06
C ARG A 715 -15.15 15.91 -5.81
N ARG A 716 -15.86 15.00 -5.13
CA ARG A 716 -16.49 15.26 -3.82
C ARG A 716 -15.43 15.23 -2.71
N THR A 717 -14.42 16.06 -2.89
CA THR A 717 -13.16 15.99 -2.16
C THR A 717 -12.72 17.38 -1.72
N TYR A 718 -11.96 17.38 -0.63
CA TYR A 718 -11.23 18.55 -0.20
C TYR A 718 -9.89 18.13 0.41
N ALA A 719 -8.97 19.07 0.42
CA ALA A 719 -7.58 18.89 0.78
C ALA A 719 -7.34 19.45 2.18
N LEU A 720 -6.60 18.71 3.02
CA LEU A 720 -6.28 19.05 4.41
C LEU A 720 -4.77 19.10 4.61
N THR A 721 -4.27 20.05 5.41
CA THR A 721 -2.84 20.08 5.80
C THR A 721 -2.53 19.28 7.07
N GLY A 722 -3.51 18.57 7.64
CA GLY A 722 -3.32 17.69 8.79
C GLY A 722 -4.54 17.62 9.72
N ALA A 723 -5.00 18.78 10.22
CA ALA A 723 -6.19 18.82 11.07
C ALA A 723 -7.42 18.30 10.32
N ARG A 724 -8.17 17.38 10.94
CA ARG A 724 -9.41 16.80 10.39
C ARG A 724 -10.58 17.78 10.52
N ILE A 725 -10.49 18.89 9.79
CA ILE A 725 -11.56 19.88 9.64
C ILE A 725 -12.64 19.26 8.75
N VAL A 726 -13.88 19.33 9.20
CA VAL A 726 -15.06 18.98 8.40
C VAL A 726 -15.46 20.19 7.57
N LEU A 727 -15.55 20.01 6.26
CA LEU A 727 -15.96 21.05 5.32
C LEU A 727 -17.05 20.52 4.38
N GLU A 728 -18.20 21.19 4.43
CA GLU A 728 -19.28 21.05 3.47
C GLU A 728 -19.40 22.34 2.66
N PHE A 729 -19.46 22.20 1.34
CA PHE A 729 -19.54 23.31 0.41
C PHE A 729 -20.52 22.96 -0.70
N SER A 730 -21.46 23.86 -0.98
CA SER A 730 -22.41 23.70 -2.07
C SER A 730 -22.73 25.01 -2.77
N VAL A 731 -23.09 24.92 -4.04
CA VAL A 731 -23.64 26.03 -4.83
C VAL A 731 -24.94 25.56 -5.47
N ASN A 732 -26.04 26.29 -5.26
CA ASN A 732 -27.39 25.91 -5.70
C ASN A 732 -27.76 24.48 -5.31
N GLY A 733 -27.42 24.09 -4.08
CA GLY A 733 -27.64 22.74 -3.54
C GLY A 733 -26.78 21.63 -4.16
N SER A 734 -25.84 21.95 -5.06
CA SER A 734 -24.91 20.97 -5.64
C SER A 734 -23.58 20.98 -4.88
N PRO A 735 -23.05 19.82 -4.46
CA PRO A 735 -21.86 19.74 -3.63
C PRO A 735 -20.58 20.14 -4.37
N MET A 736 -19.51 20.40 -3.61
CA MET A 736 -18.14 20.52 -4.10
C MET A 736 -17.81 19.48 -5.19
N GLY A 737 -17.11 19.91 -6.24
CA GLY A 737 -16.76 19.09 -7.40
C GLY A 737 -17.79 19.07 -8.54
N ALA A 738 -19.02 19.56 -8.29
CA ALA A 738 -20.10 19.56 -9.27
C ALA A 738 -19.90 20.58 -10.40
N GLU A 739 -20.41 20.25 -11.58
CA GLU A 739 -20.54 21.15 -12.72
C GLU A 739 -22.03 21.35 -12.99
N ILE A 740 -22.54 22.56 -12.79
CA ILE A 740 -23.96 22.90 -12.92
C ILE A 740 -24.23 23.86 -14.09
N PRO A 741 -25.45 23.85 -14.67
CA PRO A 741 -25.81 24.74 -15.76
C PRO A 741 -25.61 26.23 -15.41
N PRO A 742 -25.54 27.12 -16.42
CA PRO A 742 -25.57 28.56 -16.18
C PRO A 742 -26.76 28.96 -15.30
N ALA A 743 -26.50 29.81 -14.31
CA ALA A 743 -27.51 30.34 -13.40
C ALA A 743 -27.27 31.84 -13.21
N SER A 744 -28.34 32.62 -13.14
CA SER A 744 -28.27 34.07 -12.84
C SER A 744 -28.02 34.36 -11.36
N GLU A 745 -28.25 33.36 -10.50
CA GLU A 745 -28.06 33.42 -9.06
C GLU A 745 -27.32 32.15 -8.60
N ALA A 746 -26.37 32.34 -7.68
CA ALA A 746 -25.59 31.29 -7.06
C ALA A 746 -25.74 31.40 -5.54
N GLU A 747 -26.55 30.53 -4.96
CA GLU A 747 -26.67 30.33 -3.51
C GLU A 747 -25.51 29.46 -3.05
N ILE A 748 -24.57 30.06 -2.33
CA ILE A 748 -23.36 29.42 -1.82
C ILE A 748 -23.56 29.14 -0.33
N VAL A 749 -23.39 27.88 0.07
CA VAL A 749 -23.49 27.45 1.47
C VAL A 749 -22.18 26.79 1.87
N VAL A 750 -21.61 27.28 2.98
CA VAL A 750 -20.44 26.70 3.65
C VAL A 750 -20.84 26.28 5.04
N GLU A 751 -20.49 25.05 5.41
CA GLU A 751 -20.55 24.58 6.79
C GLU A 751 -19.21 23.95 7.18
N ALA A 752 -18.64 24.44 8.28
CA ALA A 752 -17.31 24.12 8.71
C ALA A 752 -17.29 23.78 10.20
N HIS A 753 -16.67 22.66 10.55
CA HIS A 753 -16.43 22.24 11.93
C HIS A 753 -14.99 21.82 12.10
N ALA A 754 -14.24 22.47 12.99
CA ALA A 754 -12.82 22.23 13.17
C ALA A 754 -12.49 21.64 14.56
N PRO A 755 -11.36 20.95 14.71
CA PRO A 755 -10.84 20.58 16.02
C PRO A 755 -10.62 21.79 16.95
N ARG A 756 -10.21 22.94 16.40
CA ARG A 756 -9.98 24.20 17.14
C ARG A 756 -10.71 25.37 16.50
N ASP A 757 -10.49 26.58 17.01
CA ASP A 757 -11.14 27.79 16.52
C ASP A 757 -10.77 28.10 15.07
N LEU A 758 -11.77 28.48 14.29
CA LEU A 758 -11.62 28.95 12.92
C LEU A 758 -11.15 30.41 12.94
N ALA A 759 -9.95 30.66 12.42
CA ALA A 759 -9.42 32.00 12.24
C ALA A 759 -10.02 32.69 11.01
N LYS A 760 -10.22 31.95 9.92
CA LYS A 760 -10.73 32.49 8.65
C LYS A 760 -11.54 31.45 7.87
N VAL A 761 -12.65 31.89 7.29
CA VAL A 761 -13.43 31.17 6.27
C VAL A 761 -13.55 32.09 5.07
N GLU A 762 -12.97 31.67 3.94
CA GLU A 762 -12.90 32.43 2.70
C GLU A 762 -13.68 31.73 1.61
N ILE A 763 -14.58 32.46 0.96
CA ILE A 763 -15.28 32.01 -0.24
C ILE A 763 -14.65 32.74 -1.41
N LEU A 764 -14.16 31.99 -2.40
CA LEU A 764 -13.49 32.52 -3.56
C LEU A 764 -14.35 32.33 -4.81
N ARG A 765 -14.38 33.34 -5.67
CA ARG A 765 -14.99 33.32 -7.00
C ARG A 765 -13.91 33.53 -8.04
N ASN A 766 -13.76 32.57 -8.95
CA ASN A 766 -12.73 32.59 -9.99
C ASN A 766 -11.31 32.82 -9.43
N GLY A 767 -11.03 32.26 -8.25
CA GLY A 767 -9.76 32.40 -7.54
C GLY A 767 -9.53 33.72 -6.80
N GLU A 768 -10.51 34.63 -6.80
CA GLU A 768 -10.48 35.89 -6.04
C GLU A 768 -11.41 35.81 -4.84
N VAL A 769 -11.05 36.43 -3.71
CA VAL A 769 -11.90 36.42 -2.51
C VAL A 769 -13.19 37.19 -2.76
N LEU A 770 -14.32 36.48 -2.64
CA LEU A 770 -15.66 37.04 -2.70
C LEU A 770 -16.17 37.43 -1.30
N HIS A 771 -15.86 36.60 -0.31
CA HIS A 771 -16.28 36.81 1.07
C HIS A 771 -15.26 36.24 2.06
N THR A 772 -15.13 36.90 3.21
CA THR A 772 -14.30 36.45 4.34
C THR A 772 -15.08 36.63 5.62
N THR A 773 -15.07 35.61 6.47
CA THR A 773 -15.51 35.68 7.86
C THR A 773 -14.38 35.18 8.78
N SER A 774 -14.26 35.76 9.97
CA SER A 774 -13.34 35.33 11.03
C SER A 774 -14.14 34.89 12.25
N PRO A 775 -14.53 33.60 12.35
CA PRO A 775 -15.48 33.14 13.36
C PRO A 775 -14.97 33.25 14.80
N GLY A 776 -13.69 32.96 15.06
CA GLY A 776 -13.13 32.93 16.41
C GLY A 776 -13.77 31.85 17.31
N LYS A 777 -14.26 30.77 16.69
CA LYS A 777 -14.92 29.62 17.33
C LYS A 777 -14.79 28.39 16.41
N PRO A 778 -15.02 27.15 16.88
CA PRO A 778 -14.66 25.94 16.13
C PRO A 778 -15.70 25.52 15.08
N GLU A 779 -16.71 26.36 14.83
CA GLU A 779 -17.81 26.11 13.92
C GLU A 779 -18.21 27.38 13.17
N CYS A 780 -18.58 27.24 11.90
CA CYS A 780 -19.05 28.35 11.10
C CYS A 780 -20.03 27.87 10.03
N ARG A 781 -21.11 28.62 9.84
CA ARG A 781 -22.01 28.47 8.70
C ARG A 781 -22.13 29.81 7.99
N VAL A 782 -21.91 29.81 6.68
CA VAL A 782 -22.03 30.99 5.82
C VAL A 782 -23.02 30.67 4.71
N GLU A 783 -23.98 31.57 4.49
CA GLU A 783 -24.88 31.55 3.35
C GLU A 783 -24.70 32.86 2.58
N LEU A 784 -24.41 32.76 1.30
CA LEU A 784 -24.08 33.89 0.45
C LEU A 784 -24.79 33.75 -0.90
N LEU A 785 -25.44 34.82 -1.34
CA LEU A 785 -26.00 34.91 -2.68
C LEU A 785 -25.06 35.72 -3.58
N ASP A 786 -24.55 35.13 -4.65
CA ASP A 786 -23.84 35.83 -5.73
C ASP A 786 -24.68 35.85 -7.01
N ARG A 787 -24.38 36.80 -7.90
CA ARG A 787 -25.01 36.92 -9.23
C ARG A 787 -23.93 36.83 -10.31
N PRO A 788 -23.49 35.62 -10.69
CA PRO A 788 -22.48 35.47 -11.73
C PRO A 788 -23.03 35.87 -13.10
N ASP A 789 -22.13 36.27 -13.98
CA ASP A 789 -22.47 36.45 -15.39
C ASP A 789 -22.84 35.10 -16.01
N ALA A 790 -24.12 34.91 -16.35
CA ALA A 790 -24.64 33.68 -16.93
C ALA A 790 -24.04 33.35 -18.31
N SER A 791 -23.36 34.31 -18.95
CA SER A 791 -22.64 34.10 -20.22
C SER A 791 -21.23 33.54 -20.03
N ALA A 792 -20.69 33.58 -18.82
CA ALA A 792 -19.36 33.09 -18.49
C ALA A 792 -19.41 31.83 -17.61
N THR A 793 -18.34 31.02 -17.64
CA THR A 793 -18.13 30.01 -16.59
C THR A 793 -17.60 30.70 -15.35
N THR A 794 -18.27 30.49 -14.22
CA THR A 794 -17.78 30.91 -12.91
C THR A 794 -17.51 29.67 -12.06
N PHE A 795 -16.44 29.67 -11.27
CA PHE A 795 -16.23 28.65 -10.25
C PHE A 795 -16.13 29.25 -8.86
N TYR A 796 -16.65 28.52 -7.89
CA TYR A 796 -16.58 28.87 -6.48
C TYR A 796 -15.88 27.76 -5.71
N HIS A 797 -15.03 28.13 -4.76
CA HIS A 797 -14.47 27.20 -3.78
C HIS A 797 -14.26 27.90 -2.45
N CYS A 798 -13.98 27.13 -1.40
CA CYS A 798 -13.79 27.64 -0.05
C CYS A 798 -12.42 27.23 0.49
N ARG A 799 -11.79 28.16 1.20
CA ARG A 799 -10.56 27.97 1.96
C ARG A 799 -10.82 28.31 3.43
N ILE A 800 -10.44 27.40 4.32
CA ILE A 800 -10.58 27.54 5.76
C ILE A 800 -9.19 27.59 6.39
N THR A 801 -9.00 28.45 7.39
CA THR A 801 -7.81 28.52 8.23
C THR A 801 -8.20 28.38 9.70
N GLN A 802 -7.65 27.36 10.36
CA GLN A 802 -7.71 27.18 11.81
C GLN A 802 -6.70 28.11 12.52
N ASP A 803 -6.90 28.41 13.80
CA ASP A 803 -6.05 29.30 14.61
C ASP A 803 -4.56 28.91 14.68
N ASP A 804 -4.25 27.62 14.53
CA ASP A 804 -2.90 27.08 14.46
C ASP A 804 -2.34 26.96 13.01
N GLY A 805 -3.04 27.54 12.04
CA GLY A 805 -2.62 27.61 10.65
C GLY A 805 -2.91 26.36 9.81
N HIS A 806 -3.57 25.34 10.36
CA HIS A 806 -4.08 24.23 9.54
C HIS A 806 -5.17 24.69 8.57
N LEU A 807 -5.24 24.04 7.40
CA LEU A 807 -6.12 24.42 6.29
C LEU A 807 -7.05 23.30 5.88
N ALA A 808 -8.21 23.69 5.36
CA ALA A 808 -9.08 22.86 4.53
C ALA A 808 -9.49 23.63 3.27
N VAL A 809 -9.34 23.03 2.09
CA VAL A 809 -9.70 23.67 0.80
C VAL A 809 -10.47 22.70 -0.08
N CYS A 810 -11.69 23.08 -0.45
CA CYS A 810 -12.59 22.20 -1.20
C CYS A 810 -12.43 22.28 -2.71
N SER A 811 -12.80 21.18 -3.36
CA SER A 811 -12.95 21.16 -4.82
C SER A 811 -13.96 22.22 -5.29
N PRO A 812 -13.71 22.91 -6.42
CA PRO A 812 -14.62 23.92 -6.90
C PRO A 812 -15.98 23.37 -7.32
N VAL A 813 -16.99 24.24 -7.31
CA VAL A 813 -18.26 24.05 -8.05
C VAL A 813 -18.26 25.01 -9.23
N TRP A 814 -18.48 24.50 -10.43
CA TRP A 814 -18.52 25.30 -11.67
C TRP A 814 -19.97 25.58 -12.05
N VAL A 815 -20.31 26.86 -12.25
CA VAL A 815 -21.58 27.35 -12.78
C VAL A 815 -21.35 27.86 -14.20
N GLY A 816 -22.00 27.24 -15.17
CA GLY A 816 -21.90 27.66 -16.58
C GLY A 816 -21.57 26.51 -17.53
N GLN A 817 -21.50 26.82 -18.83
CA GLN A 817 -21.22 25.81 -19.84
C GLN A 817 -19.81 25.24 -19.70
N ARG A 818 -19.64 23.94 -19.99
CA ARG A 818 -18.31 23.38 -20.20
C ARG A 818 -17.77 23.97 -21.49
N VAL A 819 -16.83 24.89 -21.40
CA VAL A 819 -16.03 25.28 -22.56
C VAL A 819 -15.29 24.02 -22.98
N CYS A 820 -15.73 23.39 -24.07
CA CYS A 820 -14.96 22.33 -24.69
C CYS A 820 -13.69 23.01 -25.20
N VAL A 821 -12.56 22.79 -24.54
CA VAL A 821 -11.25 23.20 -25.06
C VAL A 821 -11.00 22.31 -26.28
N GLY A 822 -11.51 22.73 -27.44
CA GLY A 822 -11.12 22.21 -28.73
C GLY A 822 -9.84 22.92 -29.15
N ASP A 823 -8.81 22.13 -29.43
CA ASP A 823 -7.63 22.48 -30.24
C ASP A 823 -7.12 23.92 -30.08
N HIS A 824 -6.25 24.14 -29.09
CA HIS A 824 -5.25 25.21 -29.22
C HIS A 824 -4.33 24.87 -30.40
N HIS A 825 -4.67 25.40 -31.57
CA HIS A 825 -3.79 25.81 -32.66
C HIS A 825 -2.60 24.87 -32.96
N ARG A 826 -2.86 23.75 -33.64
CA ARG A 826 -1.87 23.21 -34.57
C ARG A 826 -1.92 24.05 -35.87
N PRO A 827 -0.81 24.69 -36.31
CA PRO A 827 -0.74 25.17 -37.68
C PRO A 827 -0.65 23.94 -38.60
N GLY A 828 -1.77 23.56 -39.20
CA GLY A 828 -1.82 22.43 -40.13
C GLY A 828 -1.21 22.78 -41.49
N PRO A 829 -0.53 21.84 -42.17
CA PRO A 829 -0.46 21.86 -43.62
C PRO A 829 -1.72 21.19 -44.19
N GLY A 830 -2.22 21.80 -45.26
CA GLY A 830 -3.46 21.53 -46.00
C GLY A 830 -3.97 20.09 -46.11
N GLY A 831 -5.30 19.99 -46.02
CA GLY A 831 -6.09 19.34 -47.06
C GLY A 831 -6.67 17.96 -46.76
N GLY A 832 -8.01 17.91 -46.63
CA GLY A 832 -8.81 16.86 -47.27
C GLY A 832 -9.63 15.94 -46.35
N GLY A 833 -10.95 16.09 -46.42
CA GLY A 833 -11.90 14.99 -46.30
C GLY A 833 -12.52 14.75 -44.93
N GLY A 834 -13.76 15.21 -44.75
CA GLY A 834 -14.54 15.00 -43.54
C GLY A 834 -15.12 13.59 -43.39
N ALA A 835 -15.31 13.18 -42.13
CA ALA A 835 -16.32 12.23 -41.70
C ALA A 835 -16.72 12.59 -40.26
N SER A 836 -17.98 12.94 -40.06
CA SER A 836 -18.57 13.25 -38.75
C SER A 836 -18.73 11.96 -37.93
N VAL A 837 -18.10 11.91 -36.75
CA VAL A 837 -18.33 10.85 -35.77
C VAL A 837 -19.23 11.43 -34.67
N SER A 838 -20.46 10.92 -34.58
CA SER A 838 -21.39 11.28 -33.50
C SER A 838 -20.95 10.66 -32.18
N LEU A 839 -20.80 11.49 -31.15
CA LEU A 839 -20.60 11.08 -29.76
C LEU A 839 -21.71 10.13 -29.30
N ARG A 840 -21.35 8.89 -28.95
CA ARG A 840 -22.26 7.95 -28.26
C ARG A 840 -22.42 8.40 -26.80
N LYS A 841 -23.68 8.60 -26.39
CA LYS A 841 -24.08 8.71 -24.98
C LYS A 841 -23.84 7.39 -24.24
N PRO A 842 -23.52 7.42 -22.94
CA PRO A 842 -23.43 6.21 -22.13
C PRO A 842 -24.81 5.54 -22.03
N SER A 843 -24.86 4.24 -22.30
CA SER A 843 -26.08 3.45 -22.31
C SER A 843 -26.66 3.29 -20.91
N ARG A 844 -27.93 3.70 -20.76
CA ARG A 844 -28.81 3.29 -19.66
C ARG A 844 -28.99 1.76 -19.71
N PHE A 845 -28.62 1.06 -18.64
CA PHE A 845 -28.93 -0.35 -18.48
C PHE A 845 -30.37 -0.52 -17.97
N LEU A 846 -31.26 -0.98 -18.84
CA LEU A 846 -32.57 -1.51 -18.47
C LEU A 846 -32.50 -3.03 -18.39
N SER A 847 -33.04 -3.57 -17.30
CA SER A 847 -33.23 -5.00 -17.07
C SER A 847 -34.09 -5.64 -18.17
N SER A 848 -33.65 -6.75 -18.74
CA SER A 848 -34.55 -7.68 -19.42
C SER A 848 -34.37 -9.08 -18.85
N THR A 849 -35.48 -9.61 -18.35
CA THR A 849 -35.67 -11.00 -17.99
C THR A 849 -36.51 -11.60 -19.11
N SER A 850 -36.08 -12.70 -19.70
CA SER A 850 -37.00 -13.59 -20.38
C SER A 850 -36.43 -15.01 -20.45
N ASN A 851 -37.26 -15.93 -19.95
CA ASN A 851 -37.15 -17.37 -20.04
C ASN A 851 -37.02 -17.82 -21.49
N TRP A 852 -36.18 -18.82 -21.77
CA TRP A 852 -36.37 -19.68 -22.93
C TRP A 852 -36.22 -21.16 -22.54
N SER A 853 -37.35 -21.84 -22.65
CA SER A 853 -37.57 -23.27 -22.56
C SER A 853 -37.36 -23.94 -23.92
N GLY A 854 -36.65 -25.08 -23.92
CA GLY A 854 -37.01 -26.27 -24.70
C GLY A 854 -36.76 -26.30 -26.22
N GLY A 855 -35.92 -27.25 -26.64
CA GLY A 855 -36.20 -28.05 -27.85
C GLY A 855 -35.06 -28.15 -28.88
N PRO A 856 -34.74 -29.35 -29.42
CA PRO A 856 -33.44 -29.66 -30.03
C PRO A 856 -33.45 -29.58 -31.57
N SER A 857 -32.28 -29.46 -32.18
CA SER A 857 -32.10 -29.63 -33.63
C SER A 857 -31.04 -30.68 -33.98
N ASN A 858 -31.38 -31.41 -35.04
CA ASN A 858 -30.80 -32.66 -35.50
C ASN A 858 -29.81 -32.42 -36.65
N SER A 859 -28.76 -33.25 -36.68
CA SER A 859 -27.95 -33.76 -37.81
C SER A 859 -28.01 -33.14 -39.23
N SER A 860 -26.82 -32.87 -39.81
CA SER A 860 -26.26 -33.42 -41.10
C SER A 860 -25.03 -32.58 -41.53
N ARG A 861 -23.81 -33.14 -41.64
CA ARG A 861 -23.12 -33.71 -42.84
C ARG A 861 -23.12 -32.73 -44.03
N GLU A 862 -21.98 -32.22 -44.56
CA GLU A 862 -20.96 -32.94 -45.33
C GLU A 862 -19.70 -32.09 -45.70
N THR A 863 -18.54 -32.76 -45.73
CA THR A 863 -17.35 -32.67 -46.64
C THR A 863 -16.40 -31.45 -46.79
N LEU A 864 -15.12 -31.79 -46.52
CA LEU A 864 -13.76 -31.29 -46.89
C LEU A 864 -13.53 -30.88 -48.38
N PRO A 865 -12.36 -30.33 -48.85
CA PRO A 865 -10.97 -30.54 -48.35
C PRO A 865 -9.91 -29.39 -48.47
N SER A 866 -8.75 -29.64 -47.87
CA SER A 866 -7.45 -28.94 -48.06
C SER A 866 -6.82 -29.16 -49.45
N PRO A 867 -5.75 -28.43 -49.82
CA PRO A 867 -4.43 -29.08 -49.88
C PRO A 867 -3.21 -28.19 -49.57
N SER A 868 -2.04 -28.83 -49.67
CA SER A 868 -0.73 -28.58 -49.06
C SER A 868 0.42 -28.15 -50.00
N ARG A 869 1.45 -27.52 -49.43
CA ARG A 869 2.94 -27.64 -49.65
C ARG A 869 3.59 -27.54 -51.05
N SER A 870 4.69 -26.75 -51.12
CA SER A 870 6.10 -27.12 -51.49
C SER A 870 6.86 -25.89 -52.08
N ARG A 871 8.16 -25.87 -52.40
CA ARG A 871 9.47 -25.94 -51.66
C ARG A 871 10.56 -25.44 -52.66
N ARG A 872 11.75 -24.97 -52.17
CA ARG A 872 13.10 -24.79 -52.85
C ARG A 872 13.35 -23.47 -53.64
N ARG A 873 14.57 -22.85 -53.80
CA ARG A 873 16.02 -23.16 -53.54
C ARG A 873 16.96 -21.90 -53.72
N THR A 874 17.96 -21.73 -52.85
CA THR A 874 19.43 -21.34 -52.97
C THR A 874 20.06 -20.28 -53.96
N LYS A 875 20.75 -19.22 -53.39
CA LYS A 875 22.10 -18.53 -53.57
C LYS A 875 22.96 -18.60 -54.89
N PRO A 876 24.09 -17.82 -55.17
CA PRO A 876 24.82 -16.63 -54.60
C PRO A 876 25.38 -15.57 -55.68
N PRO A 877 26.64 -14.99 -55.66
CA PRO A 877 27.12 -13.65 -55.15
C PRO A 877 27.83 -12.63 -56.15
N ARG A 878 28.10 -11.35 -55.70
CA ARG A 878 29.09 -10.22 -56.01
C ARG A 878 29.82 -10.10 -57.40
N PRO A 879 30.38 -8.93 -57.91
CA PRO A 879 31.14 -7.82 -57.22
C PRO A 879 31.14 -6.37 -57.84
N GLY A 880 31.87 -5.39 -57.24
CA GLY A 880 32.57 -4.25 -57.92
C GLY A 880 32.16 -2.78 -57.62
N GLY A 881 33.08 -1.93 -57.08
CA GLY A 881 32.95 -0.45 -56.90
C GLY A 881 33.47 0.39 -58.10
N PRO A 882 34.00 1.64 -58.00
CA PRO A 882 34.11 2.63 -56.88
C PRO A 882 33.85 4.13 -57.29
N SER A 883 34.28 5.09 -56.44
CA SER A 883 34.51 6.57 -56.59
C SER A 883 33.47 7.49 -55.92
N GLY A 884 33.79 8.55 -55.17
CA GLY A 884 35.03 9.17 -54.69
C GLY A 884 34.70 10.21 -53.58
N GLY A 885 35.66 10.50 -52.67
CA GLY A 885 35.54 11.48 -51.56
C GLY A 885 35.71 12.95 -52.01
N PRO A 886 35.94 13.95 -51.12
CA PRO A 886 36.49 13.85 -49.75
C PRO A 886 35.77 14.70 -48.67
N ASN A 887 35.94 14.35 -47.38
CA ASN A 887 36.53 15.23 -46.36
C ASN A 887 36.56 14.62 -44.94
N ALA A 888 37.77 14.65 -44.38
CA ALA A 888 38.19 14.76 -42.97
C ALA A 888 37.51 13.90 -41.86
N ALA A 889 38.33 13.04 -41.26
CA ALA A 889 38.15 12.38 -39.96
C ALA A 889 39.13 13.01 -38.92
N PRO A 890 39.29 12.51 -37.67
CA PRO A 890 38.38 11.76 -36.79
C PRO A 890 38.31 12.40 -35.37
N LEU A 891 37.43 11.91 -34.49
CA LEU A 891 37.71 11.63 -33.07
C LEU A 891 36.43 11.07 -32.41
N PHE A 892 36.28 9.75 -32.47
CA PHE A 892 35.35 9.00 -31.63
C PHE A 892 36.19 8.23 -30.61
N ALA A 893 36.30 8.77 -29.40
CA ALA A 893 36.71 8.06 -28.19
C ALA A 893 36.25 8.89 -27.00
N GLY A 894 35.37 8.33 -26.18
CA GLY A 894 34.96 8.91 -24.89
C GLY A 894 33.48 9.23 -24.78
N CYS A 895 32.65 8.20 -24.61
CA CYS A 895 31.30 8.36 -24.05
C CYS A 895 30.84 7.05 -23.40
N VAL A 896 31.51 6.67 -22.31
CA VAL A 896 30.97 5.81 -21.25
C VAL A 896 31.60 6.30 -19.96
N ALA A 897 30.88 7.12 -19.18
CA ALA A 897 31.02 7.35 -17.73
C ALA A 897 30.64 8.80 -17.32
N THR A 898 29.35 9.16 -17.42
CA THR A 898 28.77 10.17 -16.51
C THR A 898 27.26 9.95 -16.43
N LEU A 899 26.80 9.06 -15.55
CA LEU A 899 25.39 8.95 -15.13
C LEU A 899 25.35 8.03 -13.91
N CYS A 900 25.61 8.61 -12.74
CA CYS A 900 25.12 8.23 -11.41
C CYS A 900 25.98 8.93 -10.36
N GLY A 901 25.44 9.99 -9.79
CA GLY A 901 26.06 10.63 -8.65
C GLY A 901 25.29 11.85 -8.24
N TYR A 902 24.11 11.70 -7.64
CA TYR A 902 23.53 12.70 -6.75
C TYR A 902 22.50 12.06 -5.80
N PHE A 903 23.02 11.30 -4.82
CA PHE A 903 22.63 11.49 -3.41
C PHE A 903 23.85 11.79 -2.52
N GLU A 904 25.01 12.12 -3.13
CA GLU A 904 26.28 12.34 -2.43
C GLU A 904 26.96 13.69 -2.72
N ARG A 905 26.32 14.65 -3.41
CA ARG A 905 26.99 15.94 -3.73
C ARG A 905 26.20 17.22 -3.54
N SER A 906 25.16 17.27 -2.71
CA SER A 906 24.53 18.55 -2.36
C SER A 906 24.78 18.90 -0.91
N LEU A 907 26.04 18.93 -0.45
CA LEU A 907 26.41 19.38 0.90
C LEU A 907 27.93 19.69 1.06
N PHE A 908 28.55 20.42 0.12
CA PHE A 908 29.84 21.13 0.30
C PHE A 908 29.90 22.23 -0.77
N GLY A 909 30.11 23.53 -0.55
CA GLY A 909 30.28 24.40 0.60
C GLY A 909 30.72 25.77 0.04
N ALA A 910 30.26 26.89 0.62
CA ALA A 910 30.95 28.18 0.60
C ALA A 910 30.31 29.10 1.63
N SER A 911 30.78 28.95 2.87
CA SER A 911 30.77 30.03 3.84
C SER A 911 31.67 31.16 3.34
N ASP A 912 31.10 32.35 3.13
CA ASP A 912 31.83 33.59 3.35
C ASP A 912 30.99 34.53 4.22
N LEU A 913 31.52 34.74 5.41
CA LEU A 913 31.11 35.74 6.38
C LEU A 913 31.55 37.12 5.88
N SER A 914 30.59 38.02 5.66
CA SER A 914 30.84 39.45 5.87
C SER A 914 29.83 39.96 6.88
N LEU A 915 30.33 40.19 8.09
CA LEU A 915 29.71 40.88 9.21
C LEU A 915 29.09 42.22 8.76
N ALA A 916 27.79 42.40 9.03
CA ALA A 916 27.20 43.73 9.13
C ALA A 916 26.44 43.82 10.46
N VAL A 917 26.98 44.67 11.33
CA VAL A 917 26.53 45.06 12.66
C VAL A 917 25.13 45.71 12.60
N PRO A 918 24.24 45.48 13.58
CA PRO A 918 22.95 46.16 13.63
C PRO A 918 23.09 47.54 14.30
N PRO A 919 22.39 48.60 13.83
CA PRO A 919 22.20 49.79 14.65
C PRO A 919 21.03 49.56 15.61
N ARG A 920 21.34 49.51 16.90
CA ARG A 920 20.38 49.80 17.98
C ARG A 920 20.18 51.31 18.09
N THR A 921 19.04 51.68 18.71
CA THR A 921 18.61 52.99 19.24
C THR A 921 17.80 53.85 18.27
N GLN A 922 16.70 54.52 18.64
CA GLN A 922 15.91 54.62 19.88
C GLN A 922 14.66 55.48 19.56
N ARG A 923 13.56 55.29 20.30
CA ARG A 923 12.47 56.26 20.64
C ARG A 923 11.62 56.74 19.45
N THR A 924 10.29 56.71 19.47
CA THR A 924 9.29 56.94 20.52
C THR A 924 8.05 56.10 20.28
#